data_AF-A0A316ASU5-F1
#
_entry.id   AF-A0A316ASU5-F1
#
_cell.length_a   1.000
_cell.length_b   1.000
_cell.length_c   1.000
_cell.angle_alpha   90.00
_cell.angle_beta   90.00
_cell.angle_gamma   90.00
#
_symmetry.space_group_name_H-M   'P 1'
#
loop_
_entity.id
_entity.type
_entity.pdbx_description
1 polymer ?
#
loop_
_entity_poly.entity_id
_entity_poly.type
_entity_poly.pdbx_seq_one_letter_code
_entity_poly.pdbx_strand_id
1 'polypeptide(L)'
;MMKLIPLLLVLLTSTVFAQINRFDKISGPESQARLSISKLRQDYQDDKHTPILQEVLTNLADLAARKVPFLNLNELRKGMADTASVVYINQGLRSGTFRFDPADRESEDDGSMVIVAGERRYKREDLGYLRPEWFGADPNDEQDDALAIQQMFNKATAKGLSVRFSNGIYYVGKTVSFKLVSGAPKYYNKLNIEGEGVGRTRIYGFPGFRGDMFEVNSQDKVTLGKDNYISIRNIEFRGLECSRILYFPQVTSIKLYDNMFMGGTDAGVQFGVKGGTAAYSVYLKNNYHHGGTYTGGHNNALLRLISARFFVIEGMETDGGRYGIEMIGASDNNIIANSKIEGSKKAAVYIDGNGGGKNMIYSNTFNPYVGHEPNAQFNGQIHAIEIVSNGGSNSYNKIFGNNLFVESSASLPMSAVLSQIKGNFRTAAGGFSVRGQQSGAVGQLNGYNKVSNEIVVYLKEGIFIEGEEIIQEGTKASARLKTIRPSVSYAIKMTGAGGNNMVSNNITRLFSDYGIYSTSNNNIISGNAIECLNGVYSKNNIIVSNNNIYSPGGIAINNMAGEMVALGNRVIAGEQRGVEDYYLKNKGGVLNGDLEILGTASFSKGIKSKGAINIADLPVYKDNTEALKSNQSKGTVYRTPLGDLKIVY
;
A
#
# COMPACT_ATOMS: atom_id res chain seq x y z
N MET A 1 23.56 -4.83 -62.83
CA MET A 1 23.21 -5.91 -61.86
C MET A 1 23.66 -5.61 -60.41
N MET A 2 23.70 -4.33 -59.98
CA MET A 2 24.35 -3.95 -58.70
C MET A 2 23.43 -3.15 -57.75
N LYS A 3 22.10 -3.23 -57.95
CA LYS A 3 21.10 -2.48 -57.15
C LYS A 3 20.01 -3.35 -56.50
N LEU A 4 20.10 -4.69 -56.56
CA LEU A 4 19.09 -5.59 -55.97
C LEU A 4 19.42 -6.10 -54.56
N ILE A 5 20.65 -5.91 -54.08
CA ILE A 5 21.12 -6.43 -52.79
C ILE A 5 20.48 -5.72 -51.57
N PRO A 6 20.24 -4.39 -51.58
CA PRO A 6 19.59 -3.72 -50.44
C PRO A 6 18.09 -4.05 -50.32
N LEU A 7 17.41 -4.38 -51.43
CA LEU A 7 15.98 -4.69 -51.44
C LEU A 7 15.72 -6.12 -50.92
N LEU A 8 16.63 -7.06 -51.18
CA LEU A 8 16.54 -8.43 -50.68
C LEU A 8 16.77 -8.51 -49.16
N LEU A 9 17.63 -7.64 -48.59
CA LEU A 9 17.90 -7.56 -47.16
C LEU A 9 16.71 -7.00 -46.35
N VAL A 10 15.89 -6.14 -46.96
CA VAL A 10 14.67 -5.56 -46.33
C VAL A 10 13.46 -6.51 -46.45
N LEU A 11 13.42 -7.36 -47.49
CA LEU A 11 12.39 -8.40 -47.61
C LEU A 11 12.64 -9.63 -46.73
N LEU A 12 13.90 -9.98 -46.44
CA LEU A 12 14.24 -11.10 -45.54
C LEU A 12 14.05 -10.77 -44.05
N THR A 13 14.03 -9.49 -43.67
CA THR A 13 13.79 -9.08 -42.27
C THR A 13 12.30 -8.90 -41.94
N SER A 14 11.42 -8.78 -42.94
CA SER A 14 9.97 -8.60 -42.74
C SER A 14 9.15 -9.88 -42.79
N THR A 15 9.64 -10.96 -43.42
CA THR A 15 8.93 -12.26 -43.49
C THR A 15 9.26 -13.22 -42.34
N VAL A 16 10.41 -13.07 -41.67
CA VAL A 16 10.79 -13.92 -40.53
C VAL A 16 10.00 -13.58 -39.25
N PHE A 17 9.48 -12.35 -39.12
CA PHE A 17 8.64 -11.97 -37.96
C PHE A 17 7.15 -12.32 -38.11
N ALA A 18 6.68 -12.74 -39.29
CA ALA A 18 5.25 -13.03 -39.52
C ALA A 18 4.85 -14.52 -39.41
N GLN A 19 5.79 -15.46 -39.31
CA GLN A 19 5.49 -16.90 -39.28
C GLN A 19 5.77 -17.63 -37.95
N ILE A 20 6.14 -16.90 -36.89
CA ILE A 20 6.45 -17.52 -35.58
C ILE A 20 5.20 -17.96 -34.80
N ASN A 21 3.98 -17.64 -35.25
CA ASN A 21 2.74 -17.92 -34.50
C ASN A 21 2.00 -19.24 -34.82
N ARG A 22 2.61 -20.25 -35.47
CA ARG A 22 1.93 -21.54 -35.76
C ARG A 22 2.82 -22.78 -35.68
N PHE A 23 3.51 -23.00 -34.56
CA PHE A 23 4.11 -24.31 -34.26
C PHE A 23 3.95 -24.66 -32.78
N ASP A 24 2.70 -24.85 -32.36
CA ASP A 24 2.40 -25.53 -31.11
C ASP A 24 2.76 -27.01 -31.24
N LYS A 25 3.62 -27.49 -30.33
CA LYS A 25 4.08 -28.88 -30.12
C LYS A 25 5.37 -29.37 -30.80
N ILE A 26 6.43 -28.55 -30.82
CA ILE A 26 7.80 -29.09 -30.80
C ILE A 26 8.56 -28.45 -29.62
N SER A 27 8.86 -29.27 -28.60
CA SER A 27 9.12 -28.84 -27.22
C SER A 27 10.57 -28.44 -26.93
N GLY A 28 11.09 -27.42 -27.62
CA GLY A 28 12.30 -26.74 -27.18
C GLY A 28 12.99 -25.87 -28.24
N PRO A 29 13.78 -24.85 -27.81
CA PRO A 29 14.53 -23.98 -28.72
C PRO A 29 15.44 -24.74 -29.68
N GLU A 30 16.03 -25.86 -29.24
CA GLU A 30 16.85 -26.74 -30.08
C GLU A 30 16.07 -27.32 -31.26
N SER A 31 14.83 -27.74 -31.02
CA SER A 31 14.01 -28.37 -32.06
C SER A 31 13.51 -27.34 -33.07
N GLN A 32 13.21 -26.12 -32.63
CA GLN A 32 12.86 -25.01 -33.52
C GLN A 32 14.07 -24.54 -34.36
N ALA A 33 15.26 -24.50 -33.78
CA ALA A 33 16.50 -24.20 -34.51
C ALA A 33 16.81 -25.29 -35.56
N ARG A 34 16.71 -26.57 -35.19
CA ARG A 34 16.87 -27.71 -36.13
C ARG A 34 15.84 -27.65 -37.27
N LEU A 35 14.58 -27.31 -36.97
CA LEU A 35 13.53 -27.17 -37.99
C LEU A 35 13.80 -26.00 -38.94
N SER A 36 14.26 -24.86 -38.40
CA SER A 36 14.57 -23.65 -39.19
C SER A 36 15.78 -23.88 -40.09
N ILE A 37 16.82 -24.55 -39.58
CA ILE A 37 17.99 -24.97 -40.36
C ILE A 37 17.59 -25.99 -41.45
N SER A 38 16.71 -26.94 -41.13
CA SER A 38 16.22 -27.93 -42.10
C SER A 38 15.45 -27.27 -43.24
N LYS A 39 14.56 -26.30 -42.95
CA LYS A 39 13.83 -25.54 -43.97
C LYS A 39 14.77 -24.72 -44.85
N LEU A 40 15.71 -23.98 -44.24
CA LEU A 40 16.72 -23.23 -44.99
C LEU A 40 17.55 -24.13 -45.90
N ARG A 41 17.87 -25.36 -45.47
CA ARG A 41 18.59 -26.34 -46.28
C ARG A 41 17.77 -26.86 -47.46
N GLN A 42 16.46 -27.02 -47.26
CA GLN A 42 15.53 -27.54 -48.26
C GLN A 42 15.19 -26.48 -49.32
N ASP A 43 14.94 -25.24 -48.91
CA ASP A 43 14.67 -24.11 -49.81
C ASP A 43 15.88 -23.76 -50.70
N TYR A 44 17.10 -24.14 -50.28
CA TYR A 44 18.35 -23.83 -51.01
C TYR A 44 18.89 -24.95 -51.90
N GLN A 45 18.39 -26.19 -51.79
CA GLN A 45 18.81 -27.27 -52.69
C GLN A 45 18.30 -27.07 -54.13
N ASP A 46 17.32 -26.19 -54.31
CA ASP A 46 16.70 -25.91 -55.61
C ASP A 46 17.41 -24.81 -56.43
N ASP A 47 18.33 -24.04 -55.84
CA ASP A 47 19.02 -22.95 -56.53
C ASP A 47 20.47 -23.32 -56.88
N LYS A 48 20.88 -23.17 -58.15
CA LYS A 48 22.15 -23.69 -58.72
C LYS A 48 23.39 -22.80 -58.43
N HIS A 49 23.31 -21.86 -57.49
CA HIS A 49 24.36 -20.88 -57.22
C HIS A 49 24.75 -20.86 -55.72
N THR A 50 25.44 -21.89 -55.24
CA THR A 50 25.48 -22.13 -53.78
C THR A 50 26.80 -22.59 -53.12
N PRO A 51 28.00 -22.65 -53.73
CA PRO A 51 29.19 -23.03 -52.97
C PRO A 51 29.53 -22.06 -51.82
N ILE A 52 29.49 -20.75 -52.08
CA ILE A 52 29.82 -19.69 -51.11
C ILE A 52 28.75 -19.57 -50.01
N LEU A 53 27.48 -19.81 -50.35
CA LEU A 53 26.38 -19.70 -49.39
C LEU A 53 26.26 -20.96 -48.52
N GLN A 54 26.59 -22.15 -49.04
CA GLN A 54 26.80 -23.34 -48.22
C GLN A 54 27.95 -23.13 -47.22
N GLU A 55 29.06 -22.51 -47.65
CA GLU A 55 30.19 -22.21 -46.78
C GLU A 55 29.82 -21.17 -45.70
N VAL A 56 29.11 -20.11 -46.05
CA VAL A 56 28.63 -19.10 -45.09
C VAL A 56 27.62 -19.70 -44.10
N LEU A 57 26.69 -20.55 -44.55
CA LEU A 57 25.74 -21.25 -43.67
C LEU A 57 26.43 -22.30 -42.80
N THR A 58 27.43 -23.00 -43.33
CA THR A 58 28.24 -23.96 -42.57
C THR A 58 29.09 -23.23 -41.53
N ASN A 59 29.67 -22.08 -41.89
CA ASN A 59 30.41 -21.21 -40.95
C ASN A 59 29.48 -20.56 -39.92
N LEU A 60 28.26 -20.14 -40.26
CA LEU A 60 27.27 -19.63 -39.31
C LEU A 60 26.74 -20.74 -38.39
N ALA A 61 26.55 -21.95 -38.92
CA ALA A 61 26.19 -23.13 -38.15
C ALA A 61 27.35 -23.59 -37.24
N ASP A 62 28.60 -23.55 -37.69
CA ASP A 62 29.80 -23.83 -36.90
C ASP A 62 30.12 -22.70 -35.90
N LEU A 63 29.75 -21.45 -36.19
CA LEU A 63 29.87 -20.32 -35.27
C LEU A 63 28.78 -20.36 -34.20
N ALA A 64 27.57 -20.79 -34.56
CA ALA A 64 26.51 -21.12 -33.60
C ALA A 64 26.79 -22.45 -32.85
N ALA A 65 27.57 -23.36 -33.45
CA ALA A 65 27.99 -24.64 -32.89
C ALA A 65 29.38 -24.63 -32.23
N ARG A 66 30.11 -23.50 -32.23
CA ARG A 66 31.03 -23.08 -31.15
C ARG A 66 30.15 -22.73 -29.96
N LYS A 67 29.52 -23.80 -29.48
CA LYS A 67 28.41 -23.89 -28.55
C LYS A 67 28.76 -23.09 -27.32
N VAL A 68 27.83 -22.24 -26.90
CA VAL A 68 27.70 -21.90 -25.48
C VAL A 68 27.62 -23.25 -24.74
N PRO A 69 28.66 -23.67 -24.00
CA PRO A 69 28.66 -25.00 -23.38
C PRO A 69 27.51 -25.10 -22.40
N PHE A 70 26.77 -26.21 -22.46
CA PHE A 70 25.72 -26.55 -21.51
C PHE A 70 26.35 -27.38 -20.41
N LEU A 71 26.55 -26.76 -19.24
CA LEU A 71 27.28 -27.36 -18.13
C LEU A 71 26.42 -27.30 -16.85
N ASN A 72 26.69 -28.13 -15.85
CA ASN A 72 26.31 -27.81 -14.48
C ASN A 72 27.42 -27.02 -13.77
N LEU A 73 27.15 -26.50 -12.57
CA LEU A 73 28.12 -25.67 -11.83
C LEU A 73 29.43 -26.42 -11.53
N ASN A 74 29.36 -27.73 -11.27
CA ASN A 74 30.54 -28.54 -10.98
C ASN A 74 31.40 -28.79 -12.23
N GLU A 75 30.77 -29.01 -13.38
CA GLU A 75 31.47 -29.14 -14.68
C GLU A 75 32.17 -27.84 -15.06
N LEU A 76 31.51 -26.69 -14.85
CA LEU A 76 32.14 -25.38 -15.06
C LEU A 76 33.40 -25.23 -14.19
N ARG A 77 33.30 -25.51 -12.89
CA ARG A 77 34.45 -25.45 -11.95
C ARG A 77 35.60 -26.38 -12.32
N LYS A 78 35.29 -27.55 -12.90
CA LYS A 78 36.29 -28.51 -13.42
C LYS A 78 36.97 -28.03 -14.70
N GLY A 79 36.64 -26.84 -15.23
CA GLY A 79 37.25 -26.29 -16.42
C GLY A 79 36.66 -26.82 -17.73
N MET A 80 35.50 -27.49 -17.70
CA MET A 80 34.87 -28.04 -18.92
C MET A 80 34.35 -26.98 -19.89
N ALA A 81 34.40 -25.70 -19.50
CA ALA A 81 34.16 -24.56 -20.38
C ALA A 81 35.33 -24.26 -21.35
N ASP A 82 36.52 -24.85 -21.12
CA ASP A 82 37.74 -24.59 -21.91
C ASP A 82 37.98 -23.08 -22.11
N THR A 83 37.90 -22.61 -23.36
CA THR A 83 38.14 -21.23 -23.77
C THR A 83 36.87 -20.40 -23.93
N ALA A 84 35.68 -20.99 -23.69
CA ALA A 84 34.39 -20.35 -23.92
C ALA A 84 34.25 -19.04 -23.11
N SER A 85 33.82 -17.98 -23.78
CA SER A 85 33.54 -16.68 -23.15
C SER A 85 32.15 -16.63 -22.52
N VAL A 86 31.25 -17.52 -22.93
CA VAL A 86 29.88 -17.63 -22.43
C VAL A 86 29.56 -19.11 -22.25
N VAL A 87 28.95 -19.44 -21.12
CA VAL A 87 28.45 -20.79 -20.79
C VAL A 87 27.00 -20.70 -20.34
N TYR A 88 26.23 -21.74 -20.57
CA TYR A 88 24.87 -21.87 -20.06
C TYR A 88 24.87 -22.96 -18.99
N ILE A 89 24.50 -22.59 -17.77
CA ILE A 89 24.31 -23.56 -16.70
C ILE A 89 22.94 -24.19 -16.85
N ASN A 90 22.88 -25.52 -16.96
CA ASN A 90 21.65 -26.32 -17.02
C ASN A 90 21.54 -27.18 -15.75
N GLN A 91 21.15 -26.56 -14.64
CA GLN A 91 21.07 -27.19 -13.32
C GLN A 91 19.77 -26.77 -12.62
N GLY A 92 18.63 -27.21 -13.17
CA GLY A 92 17.31 -26.94 -12.59
C GLY A 92 17.05 -25.45 -12.39
N LEU A 93 16.62 -25.07 -11.18
CA LEU A 93 16.31 -23.68 -10.82
C LEU A 93 17.55 -22.76 -10.73
N ARG A 94 18.76 -23.33 -10.71
CA ARG A 94 20.03 -22.59 -10.78
C ARG A 94 20.48 -22.28 -12.21
N SER A 95 19.72 -22.72 -13.22
CA SER A 95 20.11 -22.54 -14.62
C SER A 95 20.25 -21.06 -15.02
N GLY A 96 21.05 -20.78 -16.04
CA GLY A 96 21.23 -19.43 -16.58
C GLY A 96 22.57 -19.22 -17.29
N THR A 97 22.67 -18.08 -17.97
CA THR A 97 23.86 -17.70 -18.72
C THR A 97 24.93 -17.10 -17.80
N PHE A 98 26.17 -17.53 -17.98
CA PHE A 98 27.35 -16.96 -17.33
C PHE A 98 28.37 -16.51 -18.36
N ARG A 99 28.98 -15.35 -18.14
CA ARG A 99 29.99 -14.75 -19.01
C ARG A 99 31.32 -14.66 -18.28
N PHE A 100 32.39 -15.10 -18.95
CA PHE A 100 33.74 -14.91 -18.45
C PHE A 100 34.08 -13.42 -18.41
N ASP A 101 34.59 -12.96 -17.27
CA ASP A 101 35.13 -11.63 -17.09
C ASP A 101 36.66 -11.67 -16.98
N PRO A 102 37.41 -11.29 -18.05
CA PRO A 102 38.88 -11.31 -18.01
C PRO A 102 39.49 -10.22 -17.14
N ALA A 103 38.73 -9.18 -16.76
CA ALA A 103 39.21 -8.13 -15.87
C ALA A 103 39.11 -8.52 -14.39
N ASP A 104 38.27 -9.51 -14.07
CA ASP A 104 38.09 -9.98 -12.70
C ASP A 104 39.10 -11.07 -12.34
N ARG A 105 40.01 -10.73 -11.41
CA ARG A 105 41.02 -11.64 -10.87
C ARG A 105 40.84 -11.94 -9.39
N GLU A 106 39.88 -11.28 -8.73
CA GLU A 106 39.81 -11.23 -7.27
C GLU A 106 38.50 -11.79 -6.72
N SER A 107 37.40 -11.79 -7.49
CA SER A 107 36.14 -12.32 -7.00
C SER A 107 36.25 -13.81 -6.67
N GLU A 108 35.83 -14.16 -5.46
CA GLU A 108 35.72 -15.54 -4.99
C GLU A 108 34.53 -16.26 -5.65
N ASP A 109 34.59 -17.60 -5.68
CA ASP A 109 33.45 -18.44 -6.09
C ASP A 109 32.37 -18.35 -5.01
N ASP A 110 31.20 -17.84 -5.37
CA ASP A 110 30.03 -17.75 -4.48
C ASP A 110 28.94 -18.76 -4.82
N GLY A 111 29.25 -19.71 -5.72
CA GLY A 111 28.39 -20.78 -6.17
C GLY A 111 27.09 -20.37 -6.87
N SER A 112 26.92 -19.09 -7.19
CA SER A 112 25.64 -18.56 -7.65
C SER A 112 25.79 -17.47 -8.71
N MET A 113 26.49 -16.38 -8.39
CA MET A 113 26.70 -15.21 -9.24
C MET A 113 28.09 -15.15 -9.83
N VAL A 114 29.09 -15.74 -9.16
CA VAL A 114 30.47 -15.88 -9.63
C VAL A 114 30.89 -17.32 -9.45
N ILE A 115 31.29 -17.96 -10.54
CA ILE A 115 31.87 -19.30 -10.55
C ILE A 115 33.31 -19.21 -10.99
N VAL A 116 34.22 -19.81 -10.21
CA VAL A 116 35.65 -19.81 -10.51
C VAL A 116 36.04 -21.15 -11.13
N ALA A 117 36.64 -21.09 -12.31
CA ALA A 117 37.14 -22.24 -13.05
C ALA A 117 38.62 -22.02 -13.36
N GLY A 118 39.52 -22.53 -12.52
CA GLY A 118 40.94 -22.17 -12.54
C GLY A 118 41.13 -20.66 -12.35
N GLU A 119 41.76 -19.99 -13.30
CA GLU A 119 41.94 -18.52 -13.28
C GLU A 119 40.78 -17.73 -13.92
N ARG A 120 39.72 -18.41 -14.38
CA ARG A 120 38.58 -17.76 -15.05
C ARG A 120 37.44 -17.53 -14.08
N ARG A 121 36.89 -16.31 -14.08
CA ARG A 121 35.75 -15.90 -13.25
C ARG A 121 34.55 -15.72 -14.17
N TYR A 122 33.58 -16.62 -14.06
CA TYR A 122 32.35 -16.57 -14.83
C TYR A 122 31.27 -15.91 -14.00
N LYS A 123 30.70 -14.81 -14.52
CA LYS A 123 29.66 -14.03 -13.85
C LYS A 123 28.29 -14.33 -14.44
N ARG A 124 27.30 -14.59 -13.60
CA ARG A 124 25.91 -14.71 -14.03
C ARG A 124 25.47 -13.39 -14.66
N GLU A 125 24.74 -13.47 -15.77
CA GLU A 125 24.18 -12.30 -16.43
C GLU A 125 23.22 -11.54 -15.48
N ASP A 126 23.39 -10.22 -15.40
CA ASP A 126 22.64 -9.38 -14.48
C ASP A 126 21.21 -9.13 -15.01
N LEU A 127 20.22 -9.56 -14.24
CA LEU A 127 18.80 -9.36 -14.55
C LEU A 127 18.18 -8.22 -13.74
N GLY A 128 18.96 -7.47 -12.95
CA GLY A 128 18.49 -6.42 -12.05
C GLY A 128 17.76 -6.93 -10.80
N TYR A 129 17.73 -8.25 -10.59
CA TYR A 129 17.19 -8.90 -9.40
C TYR A 129 17.94 -10.20 -9.10
N LEU A 130 17.81 -10.68 -7.87
CA LEU A 130 18.29 -11.98 -7.41
C LEU A 130 17.11 -12.89 -7.04
N ARG A 131 17.33 -14.20 -7.11
CA ARG A 131 16.37 -15.22 -6.67
C ARG A 131 17.01 -16.18 -5.67
N PRO A 132 16.31 -16.65 -4.63
CA PRO A 132 16.86 -17.60 -3.65
C PRO A 132 17.41 -18.88 -4.29
N GLU A 133 16.77 -19.33 -5.37
CA GLU A 133 17.08 -20.57 -6.08
C GLU A 133 18.47 -20.55 -6.69
N TRP A 134 18.95 -19.37 -7.10
CA TRP A 134 20.31 -19.23 -7.62
C TRP A 134 21.38 -19.51 -6.56
N PHE A 135 21.03 -19.34 -5.29
CA PHE A 135 21.86 -19.61 -4.11
C PHE A 135 21.56 -21.00 -3.51
N GLY A 136 20.60 -21.71 -4.09
CA GLY A 136 20.36 -23.10 -3.76
C GLY A 136 19.12 -23.43 -2.97
N ALA A 137 18.22 -22.47 -2.78
CA ALA A 137 16.88 -22.78 -2.30
C ALA A 137 16.15 -23.65 -3.34
N ASP A 138 15.32 -24.57 -2.89
CA ASP A 138 14.46 -25.38 -3.76
C ASP A 138 13.03 -25.34 -3.23
N PRO A 139 12.17 -24.48 -3.78
CA PRO A 139 10.81 -24.36 -3.28
C PRO A 139 10.09 -25.72 -3.39
N ASN A 140 9.40 -26.07 -2.31
CA ASN A 140 8.61 -27.29 -2.12
C ASN A 140 9.40 -28.57 -1.76
N ASP A 141 10.69 -28.50 -1.43
CA ASP A 141 11.51 -29.70 -1.11
C ASP A 141 11.56 -30.10 0.40
N GLU A 142 10.82 -29.40 1.26
CA GLU A 142 10.82 -29.55 2.73
C GLU A 142 12.18 -29.31 3.42
N GLN A 143 13.22 -28.89 2.70
CA GLN A 143 14.53 -28.57 3.27
C GLN A 143 14.61 -27.13 3.77
N ASP A 144 15.55 -26.85 4.67
CA ASP A 144 15.77 -25.50 5.18
C ASP A 144 16.49 -24.61 4.17
N ASP A 145 15.76 -23.68 3.55
CA ASP A 145 16.26 -22.70 2.58
C ASP A 145 16.94 -21.49 3.22
N ALA A 146 16.94 -21.37 4.55
CA ALA A 146 17.38 -20.16 5.24
C ALA A 146 18.83 -19.77 4.89
N LEU A 147 19.72 -20.73 4.64
CA LEU A 147 21.09 -20.43 4.22
C LEU A 147 21.15 -19.79 2.83
N ALA A 148 20.44 -20.35 1.85
CA ALA A 148 20.41 -19.84 0.48
C ALA A 148 19.74 -18.45 0.44
N ILE A 149 18.63 -18.29 1.15
CA ILE A 149 17.93 -17.01 1.28
C ILE A 149 18.86 -15.96 1.95
N GLN A 150 19.61 -16.33 3.00
CA GLN A 150 20.55 -15.43 3.64
C GLN A 150 21.68 -14.99 2.70
N GLN A 151 22.27 -15.91 1.93
CA GLN A 151 23.31 -15.61 0.96
C GLN A 151 22.80 -14.66 -0.14
N MET A 152 21.59 -14.93 -0.64
CA MET A 152 20.91 -14.05 -1.58
C MET A 152 20.74 -12.63 -1.00
N PHE A 153 20.22 -12.48 0.22
CA PHE A 153 20.05 -11.15 0.81
C PHE A 153 21.37 -10.42 1.04
N ASN A 154 22.42 -11.13 1.47
CA ASN A 154 23.75 -10.55 1.60
C ASN A 154 24.23 -9.96 0.26
N LYS A 155 24.04 -10.70 -0.84
CA LYS A 155 24.41 -10.23 -2.18
C LYS A 155 23.51 -9.10 -2.68
N ALA A 156 22.20 -9.20 -2.44
CA ALA A 156 21.21 -8.21 -2.86
C ALA A 156 21.50 -6.86 -2.23
N THR A 157 21.67 -6.81 -0.90
CA THR A 157 21.96 -5.56 -0.22
C THR A 157 23.33 -5.00 -0.59
N ALA A 158 24.36 -5.84 -0.73
CA ALA A 158 25.69 -5.39 -1.13
C ALA A 158 25.70 -4.73 -2.52
N LYS A 159 24.79 -5.13 -3.42
CA LYS A 159 24.69 -4.61 -4.78
C LYS A 159 23.53 -3.64 -5.02
N GLY A 160 22.65 -3.43 -4.03
CA GLY A 160 21.40 -2.67 -4.22
C GLY A 160 20.42 -3.31 -5.22
N LEU A 161 20.39 -4.65 -5.27
CA LEU A 161 19.51 -5.40 -6.18
C LEU A 161 18.18 -5.76 -5.52
N SER A 162 17.14 -5.89 -6.35
CA SER A 162 15.85 -6.42 -5.89
C SER A 162 15.93 -7.95 -5.70
N VAL A 163 15.04 -8.49 -4.89
CA VAL A 163 14.87 -9.92 -4.64
C VAL A 163 13.50 -10.35 -5.15
N ARG A 164 13.48 -11.46 -5.89
CA ARG A 164 12.25 -12.08 -6.40
C ARG A 164 12.22 -13.56 -6.00
N PHE A 165 11.18 -13.93 -5.27
CA PHE A 165 10.85 -15.31 -4.98
C PHE A 165 9.95 -15.84 -6.09
N SER A 166 10.17 -17.08 -6.52
CA SER A 166 9.27 -17.76 -7.45
C SER A 166 8.03 -18.29 -6.70
N ASN A 167 7.08 -18.85 -7.43
CA ASN A 167 5.99 -19.64 -6.85
C ASN A 167 6.52 -20.89 -6.14
N GLY A 168 5.99 -21.18 -4.94
CA GLY A 168 6.31 -22.37 -4.16
C GLY A 168 6.40 -22.07 -2.66
N ILE A 169 6.76 -23.10 -1.89
CA ILE A 169 6.94 -23.03 -0.44
C ILE A 169 8.43 -23.10 -0.12
N TYR A 170 8.96 -22.05 0.50
CA TYR A 170 10.31 -22.03 1.05
C TYR A 170 10.24 -22.25 2.56
N TYR A 171 11.15 -23.03 3.13
CA TYR A 171 11.21 -23.24 4.57
C TYR A 171 12.40 -22.52 5.19
N VAL A 172 12.23 -21.95 6.38
CA VAL A 172 13.30 -21.30 7.13
C VAL A 172 13.38 -21.81 8.55
N GLY A 173 14.48 -22.49 8.87
CA GLY A 173 14.77 -23.10 10.18
C GLY A 173 15.61 -22.22 11.11
N LYS A 174 16.01 -21.05 10.65
CA LYS A 174 16.75 -20.03 11.41
C LYS A 174 16.36 -18.63 10.97
N THR A 175 16.68 -17.64 11.81
CA THR A 175 16.45 -16.22 11.50
C THR A 175 17.26 -15.81 10.27
N VAL A 176 16.57 -15.28 9.26
CA VAL A 176 17.18 -14.64 8.11
C VAL A 176 17.29 -13.14 8.38
N SER A 177 18.52 -12.63 8.38
CA SER A 177 18.78 -11.22 8.68
C SER A 177 18.99 -10.39 7.42
N PHE A 178 18.31 -9.25 7.33
CA PHE A 178 18.65 -8.19 6.39
C PHE A 178 19.71 -7.30 7.02
N LYS A 179 20.91 -7.26 6.45
CA LYS A 179 21.90 -6.23 6.81
C LYS A 179 21.63 -5.01 5.95
N LEU A 180 21.46 -3.84 6.57
CA LEU A 180 21.47 -2.58 5.86
C LEU A 180 22.91 -2.04 5.89
N VAL A 181 23.50 -1.77 4.73
CA VAL A 181 24.89 -1.31 4.68
C VAL A 181 24.96 0.15 5.10
N SER A 182 25.58 0.41 6.25
CA SER A 182 25.92 1.76 6.70
C SER A 182 26.98 2.37 5.76
N GLY A 183 26.81 3.63 5.36
CA GLY A 183 27.80 4.35 4.54
C GLY A 183 27.76 4.09 3.03
N ALA A 184 26.88 3.21 2.54
CA ALA A 184 26.63 3.13 1.10
C ALA A 184 26.12 4.50 0.59
N PRO A 185 26.46 4.92 -0.65
CA PRO A 185 25.97 6.17 -1.21
C PRO A 185 24.44 6.21 -1.08
N LYS A 186 23.85 7.40 -0.80
CA LYS A 186 22.45 7.62 -0.39
C LYS A 186 21.35 6.88 -1.19
N TYR A 187 21.66 6.30 -2.35
CA TYR A 187 20.72 5.65 -3.26
C TYR A 187 20.78 4.11 -3.25
N TYR A 188 21.64 3.47 -2.45
CA TYR A 188 21.91 2.03 -2.55
C TYR A 188 21.11 1.12 -1.61
N ASN A 189 20.54 1.61 -0.50
CA ASN A 189 19.81 0.72 0.43
C ASN A 189 18.32 0.61 0.09
N LYS A 190 18.02 0.36 -1.18
CA LYS A 190 16.68 -0.02 -1.62
C LYS A 190 16.64 -1.54 -1.74
N LEU A 191 15.98 -2.20 -0.80
CA LEU A 191 15.72 -3.63 -0.88
C LEU A 191 14.24 -3.85 -1.20
N ASN A 192 13.96 -4.24 -2.43
CA ASN A 192 12.63 -4.71 -2.80
C ASN A 192 12.60 -6.24 -2.70
N ILE A 193 11.61 -6.78 -2.02
CA ILE A 193 11.36 -8.21 -1.86
C ILE A 193 9.97 -8.48 -2.43
N GLU A 194 9.89 -9.33 -3.44
CA GLU A 194 8.67 -9.58 -4.19
C GLU A 194 8.45 -11.08 -4.39
N GLY A 195 7.22 -11.53 -4.13
CA GLY A 195 6.73 -12.84 -4.56
C GLY A 195 5.78 -12.75 -5.75
N GLU A 196 5.31 -13.90 -6.23
CA GLU A 196 4.36 -14.02 -7.34
C GLU A 196 2.89 -13.88 -6.92
N GLY A 197 2.62 -13.65 -5.63
CA GLY A 197 1.29 -13.49 -5.06
C GLY A 197 1.09 -14.26 -3.76
N VAL A 198 0.21 -13.75 -2.89
CA VAL A 198 -0.28 -14.48 -1.71
C VAL A 198 -0.89 -15.82 -2.14
N GLY A 199 -0.57 -16.90 -1.44
CA GLY A 199 -0.96 -18.28 -1.80
C GLY A 199 -0.09 -18.94 -2.88
N ARG A 200 0.72 -18.17 -3.63
CA ARG A 200 1.68 -18.69 -4.62
C ARG A 200 3.07 -18.75 -4.04
N THR A 201 3.61 -17.60 -3.63
CA THR A 201 4.90 -17.53 -2.94
C THR A 201 4.67 -17.58 -1.44
N ARG A 202 5.17 -18.65 -0.82
CA ARG A 202 4.96 -18.96 0.60
C ARG A 202 6.30 -19.16 1.30
N ILE A 203 6.49 -18.53 2.45
CA ILE A 203 7.68 -18.71 3.28
C ILE A 203 7.26 -19.19 4.66
N TYR A 204 7.63 -20.42 4.99
CA TYR A 204 7.17 -21.14 6.17
C TYR A 204 8.30 -21.24 7.20
N GLY A 205 7.97 -21.00 8.46
CA GLY A 205 8.89 -21.30 9.56
C GLY A 205 8.97 -22.82 9.73
N PHE A 206 10.19 -23.34 9.84
CA PHE A 206 10.39 -24.78 10.07
C PHE A 206 9.73 -25.21 11.39
N PRO A 207 9.07 -26.38 11.48
CA PRO A 207 8.51 -26.88 12.73
C PRO A 207 9.55 -26.88 13.86
N GLY A 208 9.17 -26.43 15.07
CA GLY A 208 10.10 -26.28 16.20
C GLY A 208 10.93 -25.00 16.23
N PHE A 209 10.98 -24.21 15.15
CA PHE A 209 11.76 -22.97 15.11
C PHE A 209 11.04 -21.83 15.85
N ARG A 210 11.67 -21.31 16.92
CA ARG A 210 11.10 -20.28 17.82
C ARG A 210 11.75 -18.91 17.73
N GLY A 211 12.66 -18.69 16.79
CA GLY A 211 13.27 -17.38 16.55
C GLY A 211 12.37 -16.47 15.70
N ASP A 212 12.90 -15.32 15.30
CA ASP A 212 12.24 -14.49 14.30
C ASP A 212 12.48 -15.07 12.91
N MET A 213 11.47 -15.10 12.05
CA MET A 213 11.62 -15.60 10.69
C MET A 213 12.55 -14.69 9.88
N PHE A 214 12.22 -13.40 9.86
CA PHE A 214 13.05 -12.35 9.28
C PHE A 214 13.31 -11.22 10.26
N GLU A 215 14.56 -10.76 10.32
CA GLU A 215 14.98 -9.64 11.16
C GLU A 215 15.78 -8.63 10.36
N VAL A 216 15.52 -7.33 10.52
CA VAL A 216 16.48 -6.31 10.07
C VAL A 216 17.55 -6.14 11.14
N ASN A 217 18.76 -6.60 10.84
CA ASN A 217 19.91 -6.41 11.70
C ASN A 217 20.42 -4.97 11.55
N SER A 218 19.99 -4.11 12.45
CA SER A 218 20.50 -2.75 12.62
C SER A 218 21.58 -2.72 13.72
N GLN A 219 22.66 -3.49 13.55
CA GLN A 219 23.80 -3.41 14.49
C GLN A 219 24.42 -2.02 14.53
N ASP A 220 24.37 -1.31 13.40
CA ASP A 220 24.62 0.11 13.37
C ASP A 220 23.31 0.83 13.63
N LYS A 221 23.30 1.81 14.55
CA LYS A 221 22.24 2.82 14.67
C LYS A 221 22.25 3.69 13.40
N VAL A 222 21.97 3.08 12.25
CA VAL A 222 21.94 3.79 10.99
C VAL A 222 20.75 4.71 11.08
N THR A 223 21.02 6.00 11.21
CA THR A 223 20.02 7.03 10.93
C THR A 223 19.76 6.91 9.44
N LEU A 224 18.84 6.01 9.07
CA LEU A 224 18.49 5.79 7.69
C LEU A 224 17.98 7.13 7.16
N GLY A 225 18.75 7.70 6.23
CA GLY A 225 18.30 8.87 5.48
C GLY A 225 16.95 8.59 4.82
N LYS A 226 16.23 9.63 4.44
CA LYS A 226 14.89 9.56 3.81
C LYS A 226 14.81 8.60 2.60
N ASP A 227 15.95 8.24 2.03
CA ASP A 227 16.07 7.50 0.77
C ASP A 227 16.30 5.98 0.93
N ASN A 228 16.58 5.48 2.14
CA ASN A 228 16.67 4.04 2.37
C ASN A 228 15.26 3.49 2.59
N TYR A 229 14.84 2.46 1.85
CA TYR A 229 13.56 1.81 2.12
C TYR A 229 13.61 0.31 1.83
N ILE A 230 12.88 -0.43 2.65
CA ILE A 230 12.58 -1.85 2.43
C ILE A 230 11.16 -1.93 1.94
N SER A 231 10.94 -2.60 0.81
CA SER A 231 9.60 -2.89 0.29
C SER A 231 9.39 -4.40 0.24
N ILE A 232 8.32 -4.91 0.83
CA ILE A 232 7.96 -6.33 0.79
C ILE A 232 6.54 -6.46 0.24
N ARG A 233 6.35 -7.29 -0.79
CA ARG A 233 5.03 -7.48 -1.39
C ARG A 233 4.76 -8.87 -1.94
N ASN A 234 3.48 -9.22 -2.02
CA ASN A 234 2.97 -10.41 -2.71
C ASN A 234 3.53 -11.74 -2.16
N ILE A 235 3.74 -11.83 -0.85
CA ILE A 235 4.26 -13.01 -0.17
C ILE A 235 3.32 -13.42 0.95
N GLU A 236 3.08 -14.73 1.08
CA GLU A 236 2.50 -15.32 2.27
C GLU A 236 3.63 -15.80 3.20
N PHE A 237 3.58 -15.37 4.45
CA PHE A 237 4.48 -15.81 5.50
C PHE A 237 3.72 -16.62 6.55
N ARG A 238 4.23 -17.79 6.91
CA ARG A 238 3.60 -18.67 7.91
C ARG A 238 4.60 -19.08 8.97
N GLY A 239 4.66 -18.31 10.06
CA GLY A 239 5.57 -18.55 11.18
C GLY A 239 4.83 -19.05 12.41
N LEU A 240 4.20 -20.23 12.34
CA LEU A 240 3.34 -20.74 13.41
C LEU A 240 4.04 -20.84 14.77
N GLU A 241 5.30 -21.25 14.80
CA GLU A 241 6.10 -21.37 16.02
C GLU A 241 7.15 -20.26 16.18
N CYS A 242 7.36 -19.44 15.15
CA CYS A 242 8.30 -18.32 15.19
C CYS A 242 7.89 -17.33 16.29
N SER A 243 8.84 -16.64 16.92
CA SER A 243 8.55 -15.51 17.81
C SER A 243 7.84 -14.41 17.02
N ARG A 244 8.51 -13.91 15.98
CA ARG A 244 7.96 -12.94 15.05
C ARG A 244 8.18 -13.37 13.60
N ILE A 245 7.28 -12.99 12.70
CA ILE A 245 7.47 -13.25 11.27
C ILE A 245 8.41 -12.19 10.70
N LEU A 246 8.05 -10.92 10.85
CA LEU A 246 8.92 -9.80 10.44
C LEU A 246 9.24 -8.94 11.66
N TYR A 247 10.53 -8.78 11.93
CA TYR A 247 11.02 -7.97 13.04
C TYR A 247 11.92 -6.83 12.57
N PHE A 248 11.51 -5.63 12.97
CA PHE A 248 12.05 -4.35 12.52
C PHE A 248 12.47 -3.49 13.72
N PRO A 249 13.60 -3.80 14.39
CA PRO A 249 13.94 -3.19 15.66
C PRO A 249 14.20 -1.68 15.58
N GLN A 250 14.92 -1.21 14.56
CA GLN A 250 15.27 0.21 14.38
C GLN A 250 15.39 0.57 12.90
N VAL A 251 14.24 0.81 12.27
CA VAL A 251 14.18 1.06 10.83
C VAL A 251 13.21 2.19 10.50
N THR A 252 13.49 2.86 9.40
CA THR A 252 12.63 3.88 8.83
C THR A 252 12.24 3.48 7.41
N SER A 253 11.16 4.06 6.90
CA SER A 253 10.78 3.94 5.48
C SER A 253 10.53 2.49 5.04
N ILE A 254 9.71 1.75 5.79
CA ILE A 254 9.31 0.39 5.39
C ILE A 254 7.97 0.42 4.69
N LYS A 255 7.84 -0.40 3.66
CA LYS A 255 6.61 -0.54 2.90
C LYS A 255 6.22 -2.01 2.80
N LEU A 256 5.03 -2.36 3.29
CA LEU A 256 4.46 -3.71 3.20
C LEU A 256 3.17 -3.64 2.39
N TYR A 257 3.09 -4.35 1.26
CA TYR A 257 1.92 -4.36 0.37
C TYR A 257 1.44 -5.76 0.08
N ASP A 258 0.13 -5.99 0.18
CA ASP A 258 -0.50 -7.20 -0.37
C ASP A 258 0.20 -8.49 0.12
N ASN A 259 0.57 -8.52 1.41
CA ASN A 259 1.17 -9.69 2.05
C ASN A 259 0.14 -10.39 2.95
N MET A 260 0.37 -11.68 3.21
CA MET A 260 -0.35 -12.44 4.21
C MET A 260 0.60 -12.91 5.31
N PHE A 261 0.20 -12.72 6.57
CA PHE A 261 0.96 -13.14 7.74
C PHE A 261 0.15 -14.12 8.56
N MET A 262 0.70 -15.30 8.84
CA MET A 262 0.04 -16.35 9.61
C MET A 262 0.92 -16.82 10.78
N GLY A 263 0.44 -16.62 12.00
CA GLY A 263 1.15 -17.02 13.23
C GLY A 263 2.02 -15.89 13.82
N GLY A 264 3.17 -16.28 14.39
CA GLY A 264 4.00 -15.45 15.27
C GLY A 264 3.53 -15.58 16.72
N THR A 265 4.35 -16.23 17.56
CA THR A 265 4.08 -16.53 18.97
C THR A 265 4.23 -15.32 19.89
N ASP A 266 4.76 -14.20 19.40
CA ASP A 266 4.78 -12.90 20.07
C ASP A 266 4.06 -11.81 19.25
N ALA A 267 4.44 -11.65 17.98
CA ALA A 267 3.72 -10.82 17.01
C ALA A 267 4.02 -11.27 15.59
N GLY A 268 3.09 -11.20 14.63
CA GLY A 268 3.50 -11.54 13.27
C GLY A 268 4.38 -10.45 12.67
N VAL A 269 4.01 -9.17 12.78
CA VAL A 269 4.90 -8.07 12.39
C VAL A 269 5.16 -7.15 13.57
N GLN A 270 6.43 -6.90 13.89
CA GLN A 270 6.82 -5.96 14.95
C GLN A 270 7.78 -4.89 14.44
N PHE A 271 7.44 -3.64 14.75
CA PHE A 271 8.30 -2.48 14.59
C PHE A 271 8.73 -1.91 15.94
N GLY A 272 10.01 -1.58 16.06
CA GLY A 272 10.58 -0.99 17.27
C GLY A 272 10.93 -2.00 18.36
N VAL A 273 11.65 -1.48 19.35
CA VAL A 273 12.01 -2.18 20.59
C VAL A 273 11.75 -1.30 21.79
N LYS A 274 11.41 -1.90 22.93
CA LYS A 274 11.15 -1.17 24.16
C LYS A 274 12.41 -0.42 24.60
N GLY A 275 12.30 0.89 24.79
CA GLY A 275 13.44 1.76 25.14
C GLY A 275 14.39 2.08 23.98
N GLY A 276 14.12 1.62 22.76
CA GLY A 276 14.92 1.93 21.58
C GLY A 276 14.53 3.24 20.90
N THR A 277 15.30 3.60 19.87
CA THR A 277 14.94 4.66 18.92
C THR A 277 13.62 4.29 18.24
N ALA A 278 12.75 5.29 18.07
CA ALA A 278 11.48 5.12 17.37
C ALA A 278 11.66 4.58 15.94
N ALA A 279 10.77 3.68 15.51
CA ALA A 279 10.61 3.36 14.10
C ALA A 279 9.82 4.49 13.42
N TYR A 280 10.15 4.83 12.17
CA TYR A 280 9.56 5.99 11.47
C TYR A 280 9.05 5.65 10.06
N SER A 281 8.00 6.34 9.63
CA SER A 281 7.59 6.41 8.21
C SER A 281 7.32 5.05 7.57
N VAL A 282 6.46 4.25 8.19
CA VAL A 282 6.10 2.93 7.67
C VAL A 282 4.73 2.97 7.02
N TYR A 283 4.62 2.38 5.82
CA TYR A 283 3.37 2.26 5.08
C TYR A 283 2.97 0.79 4.98
N LEU A 284 1.82 0.44 5.54
CA LEU A 284 1.22 -0.89 5.40
C LEU A 284 -0.07 -0.73 4.61
N LYS A 285 -0.16 -1.39 3.46
CA LYS A 285 -1.36 -1.37 2.60
C LYS A 285 -1.82 -2.77 2.26
N ASN A 286 -3.12 -3.05 2.41
CA ASN A 286 -3.75 -4.30 1.99
C ASN A 286 -3.07 -5.56 2.55
N ASN A 287 -2.56 -5.52 3.78
CA ASN A 287 -1.95 -6.69 4.39
C ASN A 287 -3.03 -7.46 5.17
N TYR A 288 -3.02 -8.78 5.02
CA TYR A 288 -3.87 -9.68 5.78
C TYR A 288 -3.07 -10.37 6.87
N HIS A 289 -3.63 -10.47 8.07
CA HIS A 289 -2.99 -11.14 9.17
C HIS A 289 -3.94 -12.10 9.89
N HIS A 290 -3.59 -13.37 9.91
CA HIS A 290 -4.35 -14.42 10.54
C HIS A 290 -3.60 -14.95 11.77
N GLY A 291 -4.21 -14.88 12.95
CA GLY A 291 -3.62 -15.28 14.23
C GLY A 291 -3.34 -16.78 14.31
N GLY A 292 -4.02 -17.57 13.48
CA GLY A 292 -3.93 -19.03 13.50
C GLY A 292 -4.77 -19.60 14.64
N THR A 293 -5.31 -20.81 14.44
CA THR A 293 -5.96 -21.59 15.49
C THR A 293 -4.89 -22.16 16.42
N TYR A 294 -4.20 -21.32 17.19
CA TYR A 294 -3.21 -21.81 18.14
C TYR A 294 -3.86 -22.05 19.50
N THR A 295 -4.03 -23.32 19.83
CA THR A 295 -4.58 -23.83 21.10
C THR A 295 -3.77 -23.43 22.34
N GLY A 296 -2.61 -22.79 22.16
CA GLY A 296 -1.65 -22.44 23.21
C GLY A 296 -1.85 -21.09 23.92
N GLY A 297 -2.94 -20.35 23.66
CA GLY A 297 -3.26 -19.16 24.45
C GLY A 297 -2.29 -17.98 24.29
N HIS A 298 -1.61 -17.87 23.14
CA HIS A 298 -0.61 -16.81 22.96
C HIS A 298 -1.25 -15.42 22.77
N ASN A 299 -0.54 -14.44 23.33
CA ASN A 299 -0.96 -13.09 23.67
C ASN A 299 -0.67 -12.07 22.55
N ASN A 300 -0.84 -12.47 21.30
CA ASN A 300 -0.04 -11.85 20.24
C ASN A 300 -0.77 -10.71 19.57
N ALA A 301 -0.01 -9.66 19.31
CA ALA A 301 -0.44 -8.60 18.43
C ALA A 301 -0.12 -9.01 16.99
N LEU A 302 -1.07 -8.88 16.09
CA LEU A 302 -0.83 -9.20 14.68
C LEU A 302 0.11 -8.14 14.07
N LEU A 303 -0.13 -6.87 14.38
CA LEU A 303 0.82 -5.79 14.18
C LEU A 303 1.20 -5.12 15.50
N ARG A 304 2.48 -5.15 15.87
CA ARG A 304 3.01 -4.46 17.05
C ARG A 304 3.88 -3.26 16.68
N LEU A 305 3.55 -2.11 17.26
CA LEU A 305 4.23 -0.83 17.07
C LEU A 305 4.79 -0.31 18.39
N ILE A 306 6.09 -0.44 18.60
CA ILE A 306 6.77 0.02 19.82
C ILE A 306 7.50 1.34 19.54
N SER A 307 7.05 2.42 20.21
CA SER A 307 7.57 3.78 20.01
C SER A 307 7.57 4.19 18.53
N ALA A 308 6.51 3.87 17.80
CA ALA A 308 6.46 3.99 16.35
C ALA A 308 5.80 5.31 15.92
N ARG A 309 6.40 6.02 14.96
CA ARG A 309 5.93 7.35 14.54
C ARG A 309 5.71 7.46 13.04
N PHE A 310 4.67 8.21 12.65
CA PHE A 310 4.29 8.42 11.24
C PHE A 310 4.02 7.12 10.48
N PHE A 311 3.36 6.15 11.14
CA PHE A 311 2.87 4.95 10.48
C PHE A 311 1.57 5.28 9.76
N VAL A 312 1.37 4.69 8.60
CA VAL A 312 0.09 4.71 7.89
C VAL A 312 -0.28 3.27 7.59
N ILE A 313 -1.39 2.84 8.17
CA ILE A 313 -1.97 1.50 8.05
C ILE A 313 -3.29 1.67 7.34
N GLU A 314 -3.39 1.10 6.15
CA GLU A 314 -4.53 1.26 5.26
C GLU A 314 -4.97 -0.08 4.68
N GLY A 315 -6.27 -0.37 4.68
CA GLY A 315 -6.77 -1.62 4.08
C GLY A 315 -6.26 -2.88 4.78
N MET A 316 -5.81 -2.78 6.04
CA MET A 316 -5.34 -3.94 6.78
C MET A 316 -6.54 -4.80 7.19
N GLU A 317 -6.40 -6.11 7.08
CA GLU A 317 -7.35 -7.05 7.65
C GLU A 317 -6.66 -7.96 8.66
N THR A 318 -7.26 -8.13 9.84
CA THR A 318 -6.70 -8.94 10.92
C THR A 318 -7.72 -9.92 11.46
N ASP A 319 -7.29 -11.09 11.92
CA ASP A 319 -8.14 -12.13 12.54
C ASP A 319 -7.37 -12.88 13.65
N GLY A 320 -8.02 -13.25 14.75
CA GLY A 320 -7.54 -14.29 15.69
C GLY A 320 -6.41 -13.89 16.66
N GLY A 321 -5.92 -12.66 16.64
CA GLY A 321 -4.88 -12.18 17.58
C GLY A 321 -5.43 -11.74 18.94
N ARG A 322 -4.58 -11.61 19.97
CA ARG A 322 -4.96 -10.91 21.22
C ARG A 322 -5.32 -9.46 20.93
N TYR A 323 -4.49 -8.84 20.09
CA TYR A 323 -4.71 -7.54 19.51
C TYR A 323 -4.62 -7.62 17.99
N GLY A 324 -5.49 -6.91 17.27
CA GLY A 324 -5.27 -6.67 15.85
C GLY A 324 -4.04 -5.79 15.66
N ILE A 325 -4.08 -4.61 16.26
CA ILE A 325 -2.96 -3.66 16.28
C ILE A 325 -2.64 -3.30 17.74
N GLU A 326 -1.37 -3.44 18.12
CA GLU A 326 -0.87 -3.06 19.44
C GLU A 326 0.16 -1.94 19.31
N MET A 327 -0.11 -0.81 19.96
CA MET A 327 0.76 0.36 19.98
C MET A 327 1.27 0.59 21.40
N ILE A 328 2.57 0.51 21.62
CA ILE A 328 3.20 0.63 22.94
C ILE A 328 4.21 1.78 22.93
N GLY A 329 4.30 2.54 24.03
CA GLY A 329 5.34 3.54 24.25
C GLY A 329 5.01 4.89 23.61
N ALA A 330 6.02 5.55 23.06
CA ALA A 330 5.89 6.92 22.52
C ALA A 330 5.42 6.94 21.04
N SER A 331 4.41 6.11 20.73
CA SER A 331 3.86 5.99 19.38
C SER A 331 2.98 7.19 19.04
N ASP A 332 3.33 7.94 18.00
CA ASP A 332 2.77 9.27 17.69
C ASP A 332 2.60 9.52 16.18
N ASN A 333 1.61 10.33 15.79
CA ASN A 333 1.30 10.70 14.40
C ASN A 333 1.03 9.50 13.50
N ASN A 334 0.48 8.42 14.04
CA ASN A 334 0.12 7.24 13.25
C ASN A 334 -1.31 7.37 12.71
N ILE A 335 -1.57 6.75 11.56
CA ILE A 335 -2.85 6.72 10.88
C ILE A 335 -3.27 5.27 10.69
N ILE A 336 -4.49 4.93 11.12
CA ILE A 336 -5.12 3.64 10.90
C ILE A 336 -6.44 3.93 10.18
N ALA A 337 -6.54 3.54 8.91
CA ALA A 337 -7.67 3.88 8.07
C ALA A 337 -8.15 2.70 7.22
N ASN A 338 -9.43 2.73 6.84
CA ASN A 338 -10.01 1.81 5.84
C ASN A 338 -9.72 0.32 6.12
N SER A 339 -9.54 -0.06 7.38
CA SER A 339 -9.07 -1.41 7.77
C SER A 339 -10.19 -2.21 8.43
N LYS A 340 -10.17 -3.53 8.25
CA LYS A 340 -11.06 -4.47 8.95
C LYS A 340 -10.27 -5.16 10.05
N ILE A 341 -10.36 -4.64 11.26
CA ILE A 341 -9.47 -5.07 12.34
C ILE A 341 -10.27 -5.91 13.34
N GLU A 342 -9.89 -7.17 13.45
CA GLU A 342 -10.41 -8.09 14.44
C GLU A 342 -9.38 -8.31 15.55
N GLY A 343 -9.86 -8.27 16.79
CA GLY A 343 -9.07 -8.56 17.99
C GLY A 343 -9.83 -9.55 18.84
N SER A 344 -9.29 -10.77 18.96
CA SER A 344 -10.06 -11.90 19.46
C SER A 344 -10.07 -12.06 20.97
N LYS A 345 -9.04 -11.53 21.68
CA LYS A 345 -8.90 -11.77 23.14
C LYS A 345 -8.88 -10.52 24.00
N LYS A 346 -8.74 -9.32 23.44
CA LYS A 346 -8.72 -8.10 24.26
C LYS A 346 -9.18 -6.85 23.52
N ALA A 347 -8.49 -6.45 22.46
CA ALA A 347 -8.87 -5.26 21.71
C ALA A 347 -8.55 -5.38 20.22
N ALA A 348 -9.36 -4.80 19.33
CA ALA A 348 -8.99 -4.68 17.92
C ALA A 348 -7.78 -3.74 17.76
N VAL A 349 -7.81 -2.58 18.43
CA VAL A 349 -6.67 -1.66 18.55
C VAL A 349 -6.37 -1.40 20.02
N TYR A 350 -5.14 -1.66 20.45
CA TYR A 350 -4.65 -1.37 21.79
C TYR A 350 -3.59 -0.28 21.74
N ILE A 351 -3.71 0.74 22.59
CA ILE A 351 -2.75 1.85 22.69
C ILE A 351 -2.34 1.99 24.15
N ASP A 352 -1.08 1.66 24.46
CA ASP A 352 -0.44 1.91 25.75
C ASP A 352 0.60 3.01 25.60
N GLY A 353 0.19 4.25 25.89
CA GLY A 353 0.99 5.43 25.66
C GLY A 353 1.56 6.00 26.95
N ASN A 354 2.89 6.05 27.05
CA ASN A 354 3.60 6.88 28.04
C ASN A 354 4.02 8.26 27.49
N GLY A 355 3.52 8.71 26.33
CA GLY A 355 4.03 9.95 25.73
C GLY A 355 3.31 10.52 24.51
N GLY A 356 2.23 11.29 24.68
CA GLY A 356 1.94 12.37 23.71
C GLY A 356 1.20 12.01 22.43
N GLY A 357 1.00 10.72 22.13
CA GLY A 357 0.68 10.27 20.76
C GLY A 357 -0.58 10.86 20.14
N LYS A 358 -0.43 11.57 19.02
CA LYS A 358 -1.44 12.12 18.10
C LYS A 358 -1.81 11.12 17.02
N ASN A 359 -2.54 10.06 17.34
CA ASN A 359 -2.92 9.06 16.34
C ASN A 359 -4.28 9.41 15.70
N MET A 360 -4.48 9.02 14.44
CA MET A 360 -5.75 9.15 13.72
C MET A 360 -6.28 7.77 13.37
N ILE A 361 -7.50 7.44 13.79
CA ILE A 361 -8.13 6.13 13.58
C ILE A 361 -9.51 6.36 12.98
N TYR A 362 -9.69 6.08 11.69
CA TYR A 362 -10.94 6.40 11.02
C TYR A 362 -11.34 5.44 9.89
N SER A 363 -12.65 5.36 9.59
CA SER A 363 -13.16 4.53 8.49
C SER A 363 -12.78 3.05 8.60
N ASN A 364 -12.57 2.54 9.82
CA ASN A 364 -12.27 1.14 10.06
C ASN A 364 -13.55 0.36 10.41
N THR A 365 -13.54 -0.94 10.14
CA THR A 365 -14.53 -1.89 10.69
C THR A 365 -13.84 -2.70 11.78
N PHE A 366 -14.28 -2.54 13.02
CA PHE A 366 -13.82 -3.34 14.14
C PHE A 366 -14.76 -4.52 14.35
N ASN A 367 -14.22 -5.73 14.38
CA ASN A 367 -14.97 -6.93 14.76
C ASN A 367 -14.23 -7.62 15.92
N PRO A 368 -14.44 -7.19 17.17
CA PRO A 368 -13.92 -7.89 18.34
C PRO A 368 -14.58 -9.27 18.44
N TYR A 369 -14.00 -10.27 17.80
CA TYR A 369 -14.61 -11.57 17.57
C TYR A 369 -14.03 -12.68 18.46
N VAL A 370 -14.86 -13.44 19.17
CA VAL A 370 -14.44 -14.57 20.03
C VAL A 370 -14.59 -15.93 19.36
N GLY A 371 -15.31 -16.04 18.24
CA GLY A 371 -15.88 -17.32 17.81
C GLY A 371 -14.90 -18.35 17.24
N HIS A 372 -13.62 -18.04 17.05
CA HIS A 372 -12.61 -19.02 16.64
C HIS A 372 -11.92 -19.75 17.79
N GLU A 373 -12.14 -19.35 19.04
CA GLU A 373 -11.66 -20.13 20.20
C GLU A 373 -12.81 -20.42 21.17
N PRO A 374 -13.58 -21.51 20.95
CA PRO A 374 -14.67 -21.91 21.86
C PRO A 374 -14.23 -22.10 23.31
N ASN A 375 -12.93 -22.33 23.52
CA ASN A 375 -12.31 -22.55 24.83
C ASN A 375 -11.56 -21.31 25.37
N ALA A 376 -11.53 -20.19 24.65
CA ALA A 376 -10.94 -18.96 25.18
C ALA A 376 -11.77 -18.50 26.37
N GLN A 377 -11.26 -18.73 27.59
CA GLN A 377 -11.85 -18.17 28.79
C GLN A 377 -11.70 -16.66 28.77
N PHE A 378 -12.74 -15.98 28.30
CA PHE A 378 -12.78 -14.54 28.25
C PHE A 378 -12.98 -13.98 29.66
N ASN A 379 -11.88 -13.64 30.34
CA ASN A 379 -11.89 -13.14 31.72
C ASN A 379 -12.12 -11.61 31.83
N GLY A 380 -12.75 -10.95 30.85
CA GLY A 380 -12.79 -9.48 30.83
C GLY A 380 -13.85 -8.83 29.93
N GLN A 381 -13.56 -7.62 29.47
CA GLN A 381 -14.33 -6.85 28.48
C GLN A 381 -13.55 -6.87 27.15
N ILE A 382 -14.22 -7.07 26.01
CA ILE A 382 -13.57 -6.88 24.70
C ILE A 382 -13.76 -5.44 24.28
N HIS A 383 -12.68 -4.83 23.80
CA HIS A 383 -12.67 -3.46 23.34
C HIS A 383 -12.55 -3.41 21.82
N ALA A 384 -13.27 -2.51 21.17
CA ALA A 384 -12.91 -2.16 19.79
C ALA A 384 -11.55 -1.44 19.80
N ILE A 385 -11.45 -0.44 20.68
CA ILE A 385 -10.21 0.31 20.93
C ILE A 385 -9.99 0.39 22.43
N GLU A 386 -8.82 0.03 22.93
CA GLU A 386 -8.43 0.23 24.32
C GLU A 386 -7.28 1.22 24.40
N ILE A 387 -7.41 2.26 25.24
CA ILE A 387 -6.38 3.28 25.42
C ILE A 387 -6.00 3.34 26.89
N VAL A 388 -4.77 2.92 27.19
CA VAL A 388 -4.20 2.90 28.52
C VAL A 388 -3.13 3.98 28.63
N SER A 389 -3.16 4.76 29.72
CA SER A 389 -2.16 5.77 30.02
C SER A 389 -1.49 5.44 31.35
N ASN A 390 -0.29 4.86 31.29
CA ASN A 390 0.45 4.43 32.48
C ASN A 390 1.41 5.50 33.07
N GLY A 391 1.37 6.77 32.63
CA GLY A 391 2.44 7.72 32.98
C GLY A 391 2.16 9.22 32.90
N GLY A 392 0.89 9.66 32.94
CA GLY A 392 0.56 11.10 33.04
C GLY A 392 0.80 11.94 31.77
N SER A 393 1.30 11.34 30.69
CA SER A 393 1.45 11.99 29.39
C SER A 393 0.14 11.97 28.61
N ASN A 394 -0.39 13.14 28.25
CA ASN A 394 -1.60 13.23 27.42
C ASN A 394 -1.38 12.54 26.06
N SER A 395 -2.26 11.63 25.65
CA SER A 395 -2.34 11.22 24.24
C SER A 395 -3.42 12.03 23.52
N TYR A 396 -3.28 12.25 22.22
CA TYR A 396 -4.18 13.08 21.42
C TYR A 396 -4.74 12.27 20.25
N ASN A 397 -5.47 11.21 20.57
CA ASN A 397 -6.02 10.32 19.53
C ASN A 397 -7.32 10.89 18.95
N LYS A 398 -7.38 11.04 17.63
CA LYS A 398 -8.60 11.37 16.87
C LYS A 398 -9.22 10.09 16.33
N ILE A 399 -10.45 9.80 16.75
CA ILE A 399 -11.16 8.57 16.39
C ILE A 399 -12.53 8.96 15.80
N PHE A 400 -12.80 8.62 14.54
CA PHE A 400 -14.04 9.01 13.87
C PHE A 400 -14.42 8.09 12.71
N GLY A 401 -15.72 7.96 12.41
CA GLY A 401 -16.20 7.22 11.23
C GLY A 401 -15.86 5.73 11.23
N ASN A 402 -15.61 5.11 12.39
CA ASN A 402 -15.37 3.66 12.48
C ASN A 402 -16.70 2.93 12.74
N ASN A 403 -16.84 1.74 12.15
CA ASN A 403 -17.94 0.83 12.37
C ASN A 403 -17.52 -0.23 13.39
N LEU A 404 -18.42 -0.56 14.31
CA LEU A 404 -18.25 -1.68 15.22
C LEU A 404 -19.25 -2.77 14.82
N PHE A 405 -18.74 -3.94 14.45
CA PHE A 405 -19.52 -5.13 14.19
C PHE A 405 -19.39 -6.07 15.39
N VAL A 406 -20.52 -6.54 15.90
CA VAL A 406 -20.56 -7.51 16.99
C VAL A 406 -21.49 -8.63 16.55
N GLU A 407 -20.95 -9.83 16.38
CA GLU A 407 -21.77 -10.98 15.95
C GLU A 407 -22.77 -11.39 17.03
N SER A 408 -24.02 -11.64 16.61
CA SER A 408 -25.12 -12.07 17.48
C SER A 408 -24.93 -13.48 18.07
N SER A 409 -24.01 -14.26 17.50
CA SER A 409 -23.69 -15.64 17.90
C SER A 409 -22.82 -15.70 19.16
N ALA A 410 -22.23 -14.58 19.60
CA ALA A 410 -21.41 -14.54 20.80
C ALA A 410 -22.31 -14.59 22.05
N SER A 411 -22.53 -15.78 22.58
CA SER A 411 -23.33 -16.06 23.78
C SER A 411 -22.70 -15.60 25.10
N LEU A 412 -21.72 -14.70 25.06
CA LEU A 412 -21.04 -14.16 26.25
C LEU A 412 -21.54 -12.75 26.55
N PRO A 413 -21.58 -12.34 27.83
CA PRO A 413 -21.90 -10.97 28.23
C PRO A 413 -20.78 -10.02 27.77
N MET A 414 -20.76 -9.69 26.48
CA MET A 414 -19.79 -8.76 25.91
C MET A 414 -20.26 -7.33 26.19
N SER A 415 -19.61 -6.66 27.13
CA SER A 415 -19.60 -5.20 27.17
C SER A 415 -18.61 -4.73 26.11
N ALA A 416 -19.06 -4.60 24.85
CA ALA A 416 -18.25 -4.03 23.78
C ALA A 416 -18.09 -2.52 24.02
N VAL A 417 -17.00 -2.12 24.67
CA VAL A 417 -16.74 -0.71 24.96
C VAL A 417 -15.91 -0.13 23.81
N LEU A 418 -16.43 0.91 23.15
CA LEU A 418 -15.75 1.58 22.05
C LEU A 418 -14.42 2.23 22.50
N SER A 419 -14.34 2.67 23.77
CA SER A 419 -13.06 2.74 24.48
C SER A 419 -13.19 2.77 26.01
N GLN A 420 -12.31 2.04 26.69
CA GLN A 420 -12.05 2.25 28.11
C GLN A 420 -10.78 3.09 28.24
N ILE A 421 -10.89 4.24 28.90
CA ILE A 421 -9.76 5.13 29.19
C ILE A 421 -9.42 4.95 30.67
N LYS A 422 -8.20 4.50 30.95
CA LYS A 422 -7.67 4.41 32.32
C LYS A 422 -6.54 5.43 32.48
N GLY A 423 -6.78 6.50 33.25
CA GLY A 423 -5.78 7.53 33.58
C GLY A 423 -6.30 8.98 33.57
N ASN A 424 -5.48 9.92 34.08
CA ASN A 424 -5.77 11.37 34.04
C ASN A 424 -5.50 11.92 32.63
N PHE A 425 -6.54 12.46 31.98
CA PHE A 425 -6.45 13.07 30.65
C PHE A 425 -6.71 14.57 30.75
N ARG A 426 -5.83 15.41 30.19
CA ARG A 426 -6.15 16.83 29.95
C ARG A 426 -6.30 17.05 28.45
N THR A 427 -7.52 17.38 28.04
CA THR A 427 -7.80 17.82 26.67
C THR A 427 -7.26 19.24 26.49
N ALA A 428 -6.24 19.43 25.65
CA ALA A 428 -6.04 20.74 25.03
C ALA A 428 -7.23 20.99 24.09
N ALA A 429 -7.72 22.23 24.04
CA ALA A 429 -8.94 22.62 23.33
C ALA A 429 -9.02 22.02 21.91
N GLY A 430 -9.91 21.04 21.71
CA GLY A 430 -10.22 20.45 20.40
C GLY A 430 -10.39 18.93 20.41
N GLY A 431 -11.65 18.46 20.38
CA GLY A 431 -12.06 17.18 19.81
C GLY A 431 -11.62 15.88 20.51
N PHE A 432 -12.28 15.53 21.63
CA PHE A 432 -12.28 14.16 22.16
C PHE A 432 -13.61 13.88 22.88
N SER A 433 -14.25 12.73 22.63
CA SER A 433 -15.38 12.23 23.42
C SER A 433 -15.37 10.70 23.44
N VAL A 434 -14.99 10.11 24.58
CA VAL A 434 -15.53 8.82 25.03
C VAL A 434 -15.73 8.86 26.56
N ARG A 435 -16.89 8.40 27.04
CA ARG A 435 -17.32 8.43 28.46
C ARG A 435 -17.01 7.13 29.19
N GLY A 436 -16.45 7.24 30.40
CA GLY A 436 -16.46 6.20 31.43
C GLY A 436 -17.41 6.57 32.58
N GLN A 437 -17.90 5.57 33.33
CA GLN A 437 -18.85 5.73 34.43
C GLN A 437 -18.36 6.72 35.51
N GLN A 438 -19.15 7.77 35.76
CA GLN A 438 -19.90 7.92 37.02
C GLN A 438 -21.06 8.92 36.83
N SER A 439 -22.15 8.66 37.55
CA SER A 439 -23.49 9.29 37.54
C SER A 439 -23.67 10.59 36.75
N GLY A 440 -24.54 10.54 35.74
CA GLY A 440 -25.16 11.73 35.14
C GLY A 440 -24.75 12.00 33.69
N ALA A 441 -25.62 11.56 32.78
CA ALA A 441 -25.76 11.93 31.37
C ALA A 441 -25.14 11.04 30.27
N VAL A 442 -25.88 11.09 29.15
CA VAL A 442 -26.02 10.33 27.89
C VAL A 442 -24.84 10.39 26.91
N GLY A 443 -24.29 9.24 26.50
CA GLY A 443 -23.42 9.10 25.30
C GLY A 443 -24.18 8.47 24.12
N GLN A 444 -23.88 8.89 22.88
CA GLN A 444 -24.41 8.31 21.65
C GLN A 444 -23.43 7.30 21.04
N LEU A 445 -23.99 6.15 20.66
CA LEU A 445 -23.36 5.00 20.02
C LEU A 445 -23.99 4.90 18.62
N ASN A 446 -23.18 4.88 17.56
CA ASN A 446 -23.64 4.51 16.22
C ASN A 446 -23.25 3.05 15.96
N GLY A 447 -24.19 2.13 16.13
CA GLY A 447 -24.05 0.73 15.74
C GLY A 447 -25.24 0.31 14.87
N TYR A 448 -24.99 -0.45 13.81
CA TYR A 448 -26.01 -0.99 12.90
C TYR A 448 -26.29 -2.45 13.26
N ASN A 449 -27.50 -2.77 13.70
CA ASN A 449 -27.93 -4.15 13.99
C ASN A 449 -28.64 -4.73 12.74
N LYS A 450 -28.06 -5.79 12.17
CA LYS A 450 -28.53 -6.41 10.92
C LYS A 450 -29.72 -7.36 11.11
N VAL A 451 -30.11 -7.69 12.34
CA VAL A 451 -31.18 -8.67 12.64
C VAL A 451 -32.55 -8.01 12.83
N SER A 452 -32.61 -6.77 13.33
CA SER A 452 -33.88 -6.08 13.57
C SER A 452 -34.36 -5.18 12.41
N ASN A 453 -33.52 -4.94 11.40
CA ASN A 453 -33.80 -3.97 10.32
C ASN A 453 -34.21 -2.56 10.81
N GLU A 454 -33.87 -2.22 12.07
CA GLU A 454 -34.13 -0.94 12.71
C GLU A 454 -32.82 -0.23 13.05
N ILE A 455 -32.71 1.03 12.65
CA ILE A 455 -31.74 1.98 13.18
C ILE A 455 -32.30 2.49 14.51
N VAL A 456 -31.82 1.97 15.64
CA VAL A 456 -32.14 2.58 16.93
C VAL A 456 -30.98 3.48 17.36
N VAL A 457 -31.00 4.71 16.86
CA VAL A 457 -30.36 5.84 17.54
C VAL A 457 -31.49 6.56 18.26
N TYR A 458 -31.48 6.62 19.60
CA TYR A 458 -32.25 7.64 20.30
C TYR A 458 -31.61 9.01 20.03
N LEU A 459 -31.94 9.59 18.88
CA LEU A 459 -32.49 10.93 18.85
C LEU A 459 -33.99 10.71 18.79
N LYS A 460 -34.76 11.46 19.59
CA LYS A 460 -36.20 11.58 19.37
C LYS A 460 -36.42 11.73 17.87
N GLU A 461 -37.17 10.81 17.28
CA GLU A 461 -37.32 10.58 15.84
C GLU A 461 -37.31 11.86 15.00
N GLY A 462 -36.65 11.79 13.84
CA GLY A 462 -36.78 12.78 12.79
C GLY A 462 -36.36 12.18 11.45
N ILE A 463 -37.33 11.66 10.71
CA ILE A 463 -37.26 11.74 9.25
C ILE A 463 -37.33 13.23 8.94
N PHE A 464 -36.27 13.82 8.38
CA PHE A 464 -36.29 15.23 8.00
C PHE A 464 -37.28 15.40 6.85
N ILE A 465 -38.42 16.01 7.16
CA ILE A 465 -39.38 16.45 6.17
C ILE A 465 -38.79 17.70 5.51
N GLU A 466 -39.07 17.85 4.22
CA GLU A 466 -38.68 18.98 3.39
C GLU A 466 -38.78 20.32 4.14
N GLY A 467 -37.63 20.95 4.36
CA GLY A 467 -37.58 22.31 4.88
C GLY A 467 -36.88 22.52 6.22
N GLU A 468 -36.38 21.52 6.97
CA GLU A 468 -35.73 21.74 8.30
C GLU A 468 -34.20 22.01 8.27
N GLU A 469 -33.72 22.93 9.14
CA GLU A 469 -32.37 23.54 9.24
C GLU A 469 -31.68 23.18 10.55
N ILE A 470 -30.35 22.96 10.51
CA ILE A 470 -29.51 22.80 11.70
C ILE A 470 -28.63 24.05 11.94
N ILE A 471 -28.85 24.76 13.05
CA ILE A 471 -28.05 25.94 13.48
C ILE A 471 -27.10 25.59 14.63
N GLN A 472 -25.81 25.83 14.42
CA GLN A 472 -24.80 25.92 15.49
C GLN A 472 -24.43 27.39 15.75
N GLU A 473 -24.81 27.92 16.92
CA GLU A 473 -24.45 29.26 17.41
C GLU A 473 -23.67 29.17 18.73
N GLY A 474 -22.44 29.71 18.76
CA GLY A 474 -21.65 29.82 19.99
C GLY A 474 -20.23 30.40 19.79
N THR A 475 -19.75 31.12 20.82
CA THR A 475 -18.42 31.77 20.87
C THR A 475 -17.33 30.90 21.54
N LYS A 476 -17.65 29.67 21.96
CA LYS A 476 -16.71 28.74 22.61
C LYS A 476 -16.70 27.37 21.91
N ALA A 477 -15.55 26.69 21.93
CA ALA A 477 -15.19 25.49 21.13
C ALA A 477 -16.02 24.20 21.37
N SER A 478 -17.16 24.30 22.05
CA SER A 478 -18.17 23.24 22.14
C SER A 478 -19.54 23.90 22.23
N ALA A 479 -20.36 23.77 21.19
CA ALA A 479 -21.73 24.26 21.16
C ALA A 479 -22.69 23.06 21.04
N ARG A 480 -23.77 23.07 21.82
CA ARG A 480 -24.87 22.10 21.68
C ARG A 480 -25.82 22.58 20.57
N LEU A 481 -26.30 21.66 19.75
CA LEU A 481 -27.41 21.83 18.82
C LEU A 481 -28.62 22.39 19.59
N LYS A 482 -29.05 23.61 19.29
CA LYS A 482 -30.04 24.32 20.12
C LYS A 482 -31.44 24.37 19.51
N THR A 483 -31.56 24.42 18.17
CA THR A 483 -32.87 24.49 17.51
C THR A 483 -32.79 23.96 16.09
N ILE A 484 -33.79 23.16 15.69
CA ILE A 484 -34.09 22.84 14.29
C ILE A 484 -35.18 23.83 13.84
N ARG A 485 -35.01 24.51 12.71
CA ARG A 485 -35.99 25.49 12.18
C ARG A 485 -36.22 25.25 10.70
N PRO A 486 -37.38 25.57 10.12
CA PRO A 486 -37.49 25.50 8.68
C PRO A 486 -36.61 26.55 7.98
N SER A 487 -35.80 26.16 6.99
CA SER A 487 -34.98 27.06 6.20
C SER A 487 -34.85 26.65 4.76
N VAL A 488 -35.10 27.63 3.90
CA VAL A 488 -34.87 27.55 2.47
C VAL A 488 -33.41 27.83 2.10
N SER A 489 -32.58 28.28 3.04
CA SER A 489 -31.26 28.79 2.70
C SER A 489 -30.13 27.77 2.88
N TYR A 490 -30.22 26.82 3.83
CA TYR A 490 -29.14 25.85 4.01
C TYR A 490 -29.57 24.61 4.80
N ALA A 491 -29.00 23.44 4.46
CA ALA A 491 -29.26 22.20 5.16
C ALA A 491 -28.45 22.08 6.46
N ILE A 492 -27.15 22.38 6.42
CA ILE A 492 -26.28 22.41 7.60
C ILE A 492 -25.56 23.75 7.68
N LYS A 493 -25.68 24.49 8.80
CA LYS A 493 -24.93 25.74 9.02
C LYS A 493 -24.00 25.66 10.21
N MET A 494 -22.72 25.85 9.90
CA MET A 494 -21.64 25.99 10.88
C MET A 494 -21.26 27.47 10.98
N THR A 495 -21.70 28.14 12.06
CA THR A 495 -21.34 29.54 12.35
C THR A 495 -20.63 29.70 13.69
N GLY A 496 -19.84 30.77 13.81
CA GLY A 496 -19.14 31.13 15.06
C GLY A 496 -17.62 31.16 14.92
N ALA A 497 -16.97 31.74 15.93
CA ALA A 497 -15.51 31.88 16.00
C ALA A 497 -14.79 30.56 16.39
N GLY A 498 -15.55 29.56 16.88
CA GLY A 498 -15.01 28.24 17.19
C GLY A 498 -14.58 27.49 15.93
N GLY A 499 -13.30 27.15 15.84
CA GLY A 499 -12.78 26.31 14.76
C GLY A 499 -12.83 24.81 15.08
N ASN A 500 -12.66 23.98 14.05
CA ASN A 500 -12.57 22.50 14.11
C ASN A 500 -13.91 21.74 14.20
N ASN A 501 -14.93 22.14 13.43
CA ASN A 501 -16.17 21.35 13.35
C ASN A 501 -16.00 20.19 12.36
N MET A 502 -16.68 19.07 12.59
CA MET A 502 -16.68 17.91 11.68
C MET A 502 -18.12 17.54 11.31
N VAL A 503 -18.40 17.46 10.01
CA VAL A 503 -19.67 17.00 9.44
C VAL A 503 -19.36 15.80 8.57
N SER A 504 -19.71 14.60 9.01
CA SER A 504 -19.43 13.40 8.25
C SER A 504 -20.56 12.39 8.17
N ASN A 505 -20.60 11.65 7.06
CA ASN A 505 -21.54 10.56 6.79
C ASN A 505 -23.02 10.95 6.87
N ASN A 506 -23.36 12.17 6.40
CA ASN A 506 -24.74 12.64 6.33
C ASN A 506 -25.29 12.50 4.91
N ILE A 507 -26.60 12.27 4.80
CA ILE A 507 -27.36 12.41 3.56
C ILE A 507 -28.20 13.66 3.69
N THR A 508 -27.92 14.69 2.91
CA THR A 508 -28.72 15.91 2.84
C THR A 508 -29.43 15.97 1.50
N ARG A 509 -30.76 15.87 1.51
CA ARG A 509 -31.63 16.03 0.33
C ARG A 509 -32.61 17.16 0.59
N LEU A 510 -32.22 18.39 0.26
CA LEU A 510 -33.02 19.57 0.57
C LEU A 510 -33.03 20.54 -0.62
N PHE A 511 -34.17 21.18 -0.84
CA PHE A 511 -34.32 22.33 -1.76
C PHE A 511 -33.69 23.61 -1.17
N SER A 512 -32.64 23.47 -0.37
CA SER A 512 -31.96 24.61 0.23
C SER A 512 -30.97 25.22 -0.75
N ASP A 513 -30.72 26.53 -0.61
CA ASP A 513 -29.69 27.19 -1.40
C ASP A 513 -28.33 26.52 -1.19
N TYR A 514 -27.99 26.09 0.04
CA TYR A 514 -26.72 25.39 0.33
C TYR A 514 -26.91 24.03 1.03
N GLY A 515 -26.09 23.03 0.71
CA GLY A 515 -26.08 21.75 1.43
C GLY A 515 -25.33 21.87 2.75
N ILE A 516 -24.10 22.38 2.71
CA ILE A 516 -23.35 22.69 3.92
C ILE A 516 -22.78 24.10 3.79
N TYR A 517 -23.20 25.00 4.69
CA TYR A 517 -22.73 26.37 4.76
C TYR A 517 -21.86 26.57 6.00
N SER A 518 -20.61 26.99 5.82
CA SER A 518 -19.69 27.24 6.93
C SER A 518 -19.07 28.64 6.91
N THR A 519 -19.09 29.29 8.06
CA THR A 519 -18.30 30.50 8.34
C THR A 519 -17.32 30.31 9.50
N SER A 520 -17.14 29.09 10.01
CA SER A 520 -16.15 28.78 11.05
C SER A 520 -14.83 28.31 10.43
N ASN A 521 -13.73 28.32 11.18
CA ASN A 521 -12.40 27.91 10.69
C ASN A 521 -12.15 26.40 10.85
N ASN A 522 -11.30 25.84 9.98
CA ASN A 522 -10.73 24.49 10.08
C ASN A 522 -11.77 23.36 10.14
N ASN A 523 -12.83 23.44 9.34
CA ASN A 523 -13.85 22.40 9.36
C ASN A 523 -13.45 21.19 8.52
N ILE A 524 -13.96 20.01 8.88
CA ILE A 524 -13.81 18.77 8.12
C ILE A 524 -15.19 18.30 7.67
N ILE A 525 -15.43 18.22 6.37
CA ILE A 525 -16.65 17.70 5.78
C ILE A 525 -16.29 16.42 5.04
N SER A 526 -16.73 15.26 5.50
CA SER A 526 -16.31 14.00 4.86
C SER A 526 -17.37 12.90 4.77
N GLY A 527 -17.41 12.17 3.65
CA GLY A 527 -18.31 11.01 3.52
C GLY A 527 -19.79 11.35 3.36
N ASN A 528 -20.15 12.60 3.04
CA ASN A 528 -21.55 13.02 2.93
C ASN A 528 -22.09 12.80 1.50
N ALA A 529 -23.39 12.53 1.39
CA ALA A 529 -24.16 12.61 0.14
C ALA A 529 -25.04 13.87 0.17
N ILE A 530 -24.78 14.83 -0.71
CA ILE A 530 -25.37 16.17 -0.66
C ILE A 530 -26.14 16.45 -1.96
N GLU A 531 -27.46 16.53 -1.90
CA GLU A 531 -28.36 16.89 -3.01
C GLU A 531 -29.02 18.25 -2.70
N CYS A 532 -28.53 19.34 -3.32
CA CYS A 532 -29.00 20.71 -3.08
C CYS A 532 -28.55 21.69 -4.19
N LEU A 533 -28.98 22.95 -4.14
CA LEU A 533 -28.62 23.95 -5.15
C LEU A 533 -27.11 24.30 -5.16
N ASN A 534 -26.50 24.49 -3.98
CA ASN A 534 -25.05 24.69 -3.80
C ASN A 534 -24.49 23.69 -2.79
N GLY A 535 -23.66 22.74 -3.21
CA GLY A 535 -23.19 21.61 -2.41
C GLY A 535 -22.54 21.98 -1.08
N VAL A 536 -21.30 22.47 -1.12
CA VAL A 536 -20.56 22.90 0.07
C VAL A 536 -20.08 24.32 -0.12
N TYR A 537 -20.44 25.20 0.81
CA TYR A 537 -19.98 26.58 0.87
C TYR A 537 -19.18 26.85 2.13
N SER A 538 -17.97 27.40 1.98
CA SER A 538 -17.16 27.85 3.11
C SER A 538 -16.60 29.26 2.90
N LYS A 539 -16.62 30.10 3.95
CA LYS A 539 -15.88 31.37 3.99
C LYS A 539 -14.46 31.23 4.51
N ASN A 540 -14.12 30.07 5.08
CA ASN A 540 -12.92 29.85 5.91
C ASN A 540 -12.23 28.52 5.57
N ASN A 541 -11.11 28.19 6.25
CA ASN A 541 -10.35 26.94 6.03
C ASN A 541 -11.25 25.71 6.15
N ILE A 542 -11.17 24.81 5.16
CA ILE A 542 -12.00 23.61 5.14
C ILE A 542 -11.29 22.44 4.46
N ILE A 543 -11.48 21.25 5.04
CA ILE A 543 -11.15 19.97 4.42
C ILE A 543 -12.47 19.35 3.98
N VAL A 544 -12.62 19.09 2.69
CA VAL A 544 -13.78 18.41 2.12
C VAL A 544 -13.27 17.11 1.52
N SER A 545 -13.65 15.94 2.01
CA SER A 545 -13.12 14.67 1.50
C SER A 545 -14.13 13.55 1.35
N ASN A 546 -14.07 12.80 0.26
CA ASN A 546 -14.93 11.62 0.02
C ASN A 546 -16.43 11.92 0.08
N ASN A 547 -16.87 13.10 -0.38
CA ASN A 547 -18.30 13.45 -0.45
C ASN A 547 -18.85 13.19 -1.87
N ASN A 548 -20.09 12.73 -1.95
CA ASN A 548 -20.89 12.66 -3.18
C ASN A 548 -21.83 13.87 -3.23
N ILE A 549 -21.54 14.83 -4.09
CA ILE A 549 -22.24 16.12 -4.13
C ILE A 549 -23.02 16.23 -5.44
N TYR A 550 -24.32 16.07 -5.38
CA TYR A 550 -25.27 16.26 -6.48
C TYR A 550 -25.80 17.69 -6.43
N SER A 551 -25.06 18.62 -7.04
CA SER A 551 -25.37 20.03 -6.93
C SER A 551 -24.92 20.82 -8.15
N PRO A 552 -25.79 21.66 -8.75
CA PRO A 552 -25.38 22.60 -9.81
C PRO A 552 -24.26 23.54 -9.35
N GLY A 553 -24.30 24.03 -8.11
CA GLY A 553 -23.30 24.95 -7.55
C GLY A 553 -22.01 24.29 -7.05
N GLY A 554 -21.93 22.96 -7.01
CA GLY A 554 -20.71 22.22 -6.65
C GLY A 554 -20.13 22.58 -5.26
N ILE A 555 -18.82 22.84 -5.19
CA ILE A 555 -18.13 23.30 -3.98
C ILE A 555 -17.64 24.74 -4.17
N ALA A 556 -18.20 25.67 -3.40
CA ALA A 556 -17.89 27.08 -3.49
C ALA A 556 -17.14 27.58 -2.25
N ILE A 557 -15.95 28.15 -2.43
CA ILE A 557 -15.20 28.79 -1.34
C ILE A 557 -15.03 30.27 -1.62
N ASN A 558 -15.65 31.07 -0.76
CA ASN A 558 -15.60 32.52 -0.83
C ASN A 558 -14.64 33.06 0.23
N ASN A 559 -13.45 32.46 0.31
CA ASN A 559 -12.40 32.83 1.25
C ASN A 559 -11.35 33.67 0.54
N MET A 560 -10.95 34.80 1.13
CA MET A 560 -9.90 35.68 0.60
C MET A 560 -8.50 35.32 1.11
N ALA A 561 -8.35 34.44 2.11
CA ALA A 561 -7.06 34.19 2.75
C ALA A 561 -6.80 32.76 3.32
N GLY A 562 -7.68 31.77 3.11
CA GLY A 562 -7.55 30.46 3.76
C GLY A 562 -7.44 29.25 2.83
N GLU A 563 -7.02 28.11 3.38
CA GLU A 563 -6.66 26.87 2.68
C GLU A 563 -7.87 25.93 2.49
N MET A 564 -7.95 25.29 1.32
CA MET A 564 -8.89 24.21 1.03
C MET A 564 -8.12 22.93 0.68
N VAL A 565 -8.51 21.84 1.33
CA VAL A 565 -8.10 20.49 0.95
C VAL A 565 -9.33 19.73 0.47
N ALA A 566 -9.38 19.40 -0.82
CA ALA A 566 -10.47 18.67 -1.45
C ALA A 566 -9.97 17.29 -1.90
N LEU A 567 -10.26 16.21 -1.16
CA LEU A 567 -9.69 14.89 -1.45
C LEU A 567 -10.78 13.85 -1.76
N GLY A 568 -10.78 13.29 -2.97
CA GLY A 568 -11.64 12.16 -3.31
C GLY A 568 -13.14 12.49 -3.35
N ASN A 569 -13.51 13.75 -3.59
CA ASN A 569 -14.91 14.11 -3.73
C ASN A 569 -15.41 13.82 -5.15
N ARG A 570 -16.66 13.42 -5.26
CA ARG A 570 -17.36 13.23 -6.53
C ARG A 570 -18.48 14.26 -6.63
N VAL A 571 -18.39 15.17 -7.58
CA VAL A 571 -19.40 16.22 -7.81
C VAL A 571 -20.17 15.89 -9.10
N ILE A 572 -21.48 15.70 -8.98
CA ILE A 572 -22.38 15.41 -10.10
C ILE A 572 -23.25 16.65 -10.33
N ALA A 573 -23.06 17.29 -11.49
CA ALA A 573 -23.77 18.51 -11.83
C ALA A 573 -25.13 18.19 -12.49
N GLY A 574 -26.22 18.72 -11.94
CA GLY A 574 -27.51 18.75 -12.62
C GLY A 574 -27.57 19.88 -13.65
N GLU A 575 -28.39 19.72 -14.71
CA GLU A 575 -28.66 20.81 -15.64
C GLU A 575 -29.38 21.97 -14.94
N GLN A 576 -28.72 23.12 -14.83
CA GLN A 576 -29.41 24.38 -14.58
C GLN A 576 -29.15 25.37 -15.71
N ARG A 577 -30.24 25.80 -16.38
CA ARG A 577 -30.21 26.91 -17.33
C ARG A 577 -30.22 28.22 -16.54
N GLY A 578 -29.17 29.04 -16.68
CA GLY A 578 -29.20 30.46 -16.31
C GLY A 578 -28.38 30.89 -15.08
N VAL A 579 -27.53 30.03 -14.51
CA VAL A 579 -26.66 30.42 -13.37
C VAL A 579 -25.18 30.45 -13.82
N GLU A 580 -24.49 31.57 -13.58
CA GLU A 580 -23.06 31.75 -13.92
C GLU A 580 -22.10 31.06 -12.92
N ASP A 581 -22.28 29.78 -12.65
CA ASP A 581 -21.54 29.12 -11.57
C ASP A 581 -20.36 28.26 -12.03
N TYR A 582 -19.35 28.22 -11.16
CA TYR A 582 -18.11 27.46 -11.29
C TYR A 582 -18.15 26.32 -10.27
N TYR A 583 -17.86 25.08 -10.67
CA TYR A 583 -17.91 23.89 -9.80
C TYR A 583 -16.91 23.93 -8.64
N LEU A 584 -15.79 24.61 -8.86
CA LEU A 584 -14.82 25.01 -7.85
C LEU A 584 -14.52 26.49 -8.02
N LYS A 585 -14.89 27.27 -7.01
CA LYS A 585 -14.59 28.70 -6.93
C LYS A 585 -13.72 28.95 -5.71
N ASN A 586 -12.51 29.47 -5.92
CA ASN A 586 -11.61 29.87 -4.85
C ASN A 586 -11.24 31.35 -5.04
N LYS A 587 -11.58 32.23 -4.10
CA LYS A 587 -11.36 33.68 -4.23
C LYS A 587 -10.04 34.20 -3.64
N GLY A 588 -9.19 33.37 -3.02
CA GLY A 588 -7.93 33.84 -2.44
C GLY A 588 -7.08 32.85 -1.61
N GLY A 589 -7.29 31.54 -1.74
CA GLY A 589 -6.61 30.48 -0.97
C GLY A 589 -5.75 29.53 -1.79
N VAL A 590 -5.08 28.56 -1.14
CA VAL A 590 -4.47 27.40 -1.83
C VAL A 590 -5.51 26.28 -1.96
N LEU A 591 -5.65 25.72 -3.16
CA LEU A 591 -6.46 24.54 -3.42
C LEU A 591 -5.53 23.33 -3.60
N ASN A 592 -5.67 22.32 -2.75
CA ASN A 592 -4.95 21.05 -2.81
C ASN A 592 -5.92 19.87 -2.92
N GLY A 593 -5.70 18.97 -3.90
CA GLY A 593 -6.29 17.61 -3.90
C GLY A 593 -6.99 17.18 -5.19
N ASP A 594 -7.61 16.00 -5.12
CA ASP A 594 -8.20 15.27 -6.24
C ASP A 594 -9.74 15.42 -6.25
N LEU A 595 -10.30 15.85 -7.39
CA LEU A 595 -11.74 16.05 -7.59
C LEU A 595 -12.21 15.36 -8.88
N GLU A 596 -13.23 14.53 -8.77
CA GLU A 596 -13.94 13.97 -9.92
C GLU A 596 -15.23 14.76 -10.18
N ILE A 597 -15.36 15.35 -11.37
CA ILE A 597 -16.57 16.08 -11.81
C ILE A 597 -17.24 15.30 -12.93
N LEU A 598 -18.51 14.92 -12.76
CA LEU A 598 -19.29 14.22 -13.77
C LEU A 598 -20.53 15.05 -14.15
N GLY A 599 -20.77 15.23 -15.45
CA GLY A 599 -21.94 15.95 -15.96
C GLY A 599 -22.15 15.76 -17.46
N THR A 600 -23.39 15.90 -17.92
CA THR A 600 -23.84 15.69 -19.32
C THR A 600 -23.97 16.98 -20.13
N ALA A 601 -23.77 18.15 -19.51
CA ALA A 601 -23.99 19.45 -20.15
C ALA A 601 -22.70 20.03 -20.77
N SER A 602 -22.86 20.80 -21.85
CA SER A 602 -21.79 21.55 -22.52
C SER A 602 -21.03 22.43 -21.52
N PHE A 603 -19.79 22.06 -21.23
CA PHE A 603 -18.97 22.71 -20.21
C PHE A 603 -18.50 24.08 -20.69
N SER A 604 -19.15 25.16 -20.25
CA SER A 604 -18.64 26.51 -20.55
C SER A 604 -17.58 26.99 -19.56
N LYS A 605 -17.52 26.48 -18.31
CA LYS A 605 -16.61 26.97 -17.24
C LYS A 605 -16.26 25.88 -16.20
N GLY A 606 -15.00 25.42 -16.14
CA GLY A 606 -14.55 24.30 -15.28
C GLY A 606 -14.10 24.67 -13.85
N ILE A 607 -13.03 25.44 -13.71
CA ILE A 607 -12.44 25.82 -12.41
C ILE A 607 -12.08 27.31 -12.45
N LYS A 608 -12.40 28.06 -11.39
CA LYS A 608 -11.92 29.45 -11.24
C LYS A 608 -11.31 29.66 -9.86
N SER A 609 -9.98 29.76 -9.85
CA SER A 609 -9.22 30.16 -8.66
C SER A 609 -8.55 31.51 -8.88
N LYS A 610 -8.61 32.38 -7.87
CA LYS A 610 -7.74 33.56 -7.74
C LYS A 610 -6.45 33.28 -6.94
N GLY A 611 -6.38 32.14 -6.24
CA GLY A 611 -5.20 31.70 -5.49
C GLY A 611 -4.50 30.49 -6.13
N ALA A 612 -3.40 30.03 -5.52
CA ALA A 612 -2.58 28.94 -6.05
C ALA A 612 -3.37 27.62 -6.13
N ILE A 613 -3.19 26.87 -7.22
CA ILE A 613 -3.76 25.55 -7.44
C ILE A 613 -2.62 24.54 -7.47
N ASN A 614 -2.64 23.56 -6.57
CA ASN A 614 -1.74 22.40 -6.56
C ASN A 614 -2.58 21.14 -6.78
N ILE A 615 -2.71 20.72 -8.03
CA ILE A 615 -3.43 19.50 -8.41
C ILE A 615 -2.39 18.43 -8.70
N ALA A 616 -2.40 17.35 -7.91
CA ALA A 616 -1.46 16.26 -8.08
C ALA A 616 -1.87 15.33 -9.23
N ASP A 617 -3.16 15.06 -9.44
CA ASP A 617 -3.60 14.13 -10.48
C ASP A 617 -5.02 14.49 -11.01
N LEU A 618 -5.14 14.88 -12.29
CA LEU A 618 -6.43 14.98 -12.99
C LEU A 618 -6.39 14.10 -14.25
N PRO A 619 -7.26 13.09 -14.39
CA PRO A 619 -7.58 12.52 -15.70
C PRO A 619 -8.46 13.51 -16.47
N VAL A 620 -7.88 14.19 -17.47
CA VAL A 620 -8.63 15.07 -18.38
C VAL A 620 -9.22 14.23 -19.51
N TYR A 621 -10.55 14.06 -19.51
CA TYR A 621 -11.28 13.47 -20.64
C TYR A 621 -11.48 14.51 -21.77
N LYS A 622 -11.44 14.02 -23.03
CA LYS A 622 -10.95 14.72 -24.23
C LYS A 622 -11.79 15.88 -24.80
N ASP A 623 -12.92 16.29 -24.21
CA ASP A 623 -13.87 17.16 -24.93
C ASP A 623 -13.91 18.65 -24.54
N ASN A 624 -12.98 19.18 -23.73
CA ASN A 624 -13.03 20.59 -23.29
C ASN A 624 -11.76 21.42 -23.56
N THR A 625 -11.24 21.41 -24.79
CA THR A 625 -10.03 22.19 -25.14
C THR A 625 -10.26 23.71 -25.20
N GLU A 626 -11.51 24.20 -25.18
CA GLU A 626 -11.82 25.64 -25.22
C GLU A 626 -11.89 26.31 -23.83
N ALA A 627 -12.10 25.57 -22.74
CA ALA A 627 -12.32 26.15 -21.41
C ALA A 627 -11.06 26.68 -20.69
N LEU A 628 -9.86 26.43 -21.23
CA LEU A 628 -8.58 26.82 -20.62
C LEU A 628 -7.94 28.09 -21.21
N LYS A 629 -8.56 28.73 -22.21
CA LYS A 629 -7.94 29.86 -22.94
C LYS A 629 -8.29 31.28 -22.48
N SER A 630 -9.15 31.50 -21.49
CA SER A 630 -9.44 32.88 -21.04
C SER A 630 -9.49 33.03 -19.51
N ASN A 631 -8.34 33.36 -18.91
CA ASN A 631 -8.20 34.40 -17.88
C ASN A 631 -6.74 34.42 -17.41
N GLN A 632 -5.93 35.31 -18.00
CA GLN A 632 -4.60 35.62 -17.49
C GLN A 632 -4.70 36.30 -16.12
N SER A 633 -4.36 35.58 -15.06
CA SER A 633 -3.82 36.17 -13.83
C SER A 633 -2.60 35.36 -13.41
N LYS A 634 -1.48 36.07 -13.21
CA LYS A 634 -0.12 35.58 -12.94
C LYS A 634 -0.04 34.55 -11.81
N GLY A 635 -0.16 33.26 -12.12
CA GLY A 635 0.15 32.16 -11.21
C GLY A 635 1.14 31.20 -11.86
N THR A 636 2.31 31.02 -11.24
CA THR A 636 3.35 30.08 -11.69
C THR A 636 2.89 28.65 -11.39
N VAL A 637 2.84 27.80 -12.43
CA VAL A 637 2.59 26.35 -12.30
C VAL A 637 3.93 25.64 -12.11
N TYR A 638 4.09 24.89 -11.02
CA TYR A 638 5.25 24.02 -10.81
C TYR A 638 4.92 22.60 -11.28
N ARG A 639 5.64 22.09 -12.29
CA ARG A 639 5.63 20.67 -12.66
C ARG A 639 6.61 19.91 -11.77
N THR A 640 6.19 18.80 -11.18
CA THR A 640 7.09 17.82 -10.55
C THR A 640 7.49 16.74 -11.57
N PRO A 641 8.66 16.09 -11.39
CA PRO A 641 9.25 15.23 -12.41
C PRO A 641 8.84 13.76 -12.21
N LEU A 642 7.66 13.35 -12.66
CA LEU A 642 7.31 11.92 -12.78
C LEU A 642 6.34 11.66 -13.95
N GLY A 643 6.87 11.09 -15.05
CA GLY A 643 6.15 10.16 -15.92
C GLY A 643 5.57 10.70 -17.24
N ASP A 644 6.05 10.15 -18.37
CA ASP A 644 5.54 10.40 -19.72
C ASP A 644 4.18 9.73 -19.98
N LEU A 645 3.36 10.45 -20.75
CA LEU A 645 2.03 10.10 -21.23
C LEU A 645 2.10 9.06 -22.37
N LYS A 646 1.35 7.96 -22.28
CA LYS A 646 1.11 7.02 -23.38
C LYS A 646 -0.31 7.21 -23.91
N ILE A 647 -0.43 7.66 -25.16
CA ILE A 647 -1.71 7.79 -25.89
C ILE A 647 -2.03 6.43 -26.51
N VAL A 648 -3.24 5.93 -26.30
CA VAL A 648 -3.83 4.83 -27.08
C VAL A 648 -5.17 5.34 -27.61
N TYR A 649 -5.40 5.18 -28.91
CA TYR A 649 -6.59 5.64 -29.63
C TYR A 649 -7.84 4.88 -29.23
#